data_AF-A0A3F2S2T9-F1
#
_entry.id   AF-A0A3F2S2T9-F1
#
_cell.length_a   1.000
_cell.length_b   1.000
_cell.length_c   1.000
_cell.angle_alpha   90.00
_cell.angle_beta   90.00
_cell.angle_gamma   90.00
#
_symmetry.space_group_name_H-M   'P 1'
#
loop_
_entity.id
_entity.type
_entity.pdbx_description
1 polymer ?
#
loop_
_entity_poly.entity_id
_entity_poly.type
_entity_poly.pdbx_seq_one_letter_code
_entity_poly.pdbx_strand_id
1 'polypeptide(L)'
;MKTQDCTEVEFAVRLLGTSTERVVYLLGNVSELGAWDVEKALPMELIECQGEESMWRATVEFAVNTNTLEYKYVVKHKQTRELVSWEGLPGNRTLTIALGNNVALGAASHQSSTYTTPRAPIPGPREAKLGNNGNTNGFQEWRCCRTNKEANPWWEVDLGKEYTISSIHLWNAMTYHEQARHPKGRPPITSKASTSIPSPPLWVFISKESLDREADSLMNAQAKAATDATSVQAITIDRLFDSRVRSLNFFVPGDENGGGRPDSTIPTVEGRYVRLQYASASSALQFAELEVITQDPVVSLDRKEAPHTISSLKTDDGFYGISNSLNGDINEYVEKSNKVALIRDDYIRKSIVGQLTLSYLVLTPFVHPKNNIAHVWRSYWRERPPLTIGHRGMGRSYYQVDGYRLALTRENTLASFILAGRSGADFVEFDVQLTKDQVPIIYHDFLVNAGLEDKHAGAFGTKPETYEIGIHDMTYRQLTQSYTTPVPHKGNKTQVLQNRVKKHWARLQGDKKVMSPRRGHITRDAEKDNEEEEHHLVDFFPRLEDLLKHVPAEVGLNVEIKYPDPFFRATMRSSSQFAINAYLDKVLQCVFDHAGSRRIFFSCFDPSVCIALRAKQAKYPVLLLTYGSMAPQVMDSRMTLQFATNFAKMEKLQGIVSNSNAFVETPELAPLVKKDMQRVLMTWGDQNTNHEMVQLQKRHAVDGVISDNVIDLINQDKKLQIQAK
;
A
#
# COMPACT_ATOMS: atom_id res chain seq x y z
N MET A 1 44.82 -17.19 32.66
CA MET A 1 43.59 -16.47 32.25
C MET A 1 42.80 -17.41 31.37
N LYS A 2 41.65 -17.90 31.85
CA LYS A 2 40.75 -18.72 31.02
C LYS A 2 40.19 -17.79 29.95
N THR A 3 40.42 -18.09 28.68
CA THR A 3 39.69 -17.50 27.56
C THR A 3 38.22 -17.77 27.82
N GLN A 4 37.44 -16.72 28.02
CA GLN A 4 36.00 -16.82 28.16
C GLN A 4 35.48 -17.23 26.78
N ASP A 5 34.80 -18.37 26.68
CA ASP A 5 34.26 -18.80 25.39
C ASP A 5 33.31 -17.71 24.89
N CYS A 6 33.63 -17.15 23.72
CA CYS A 6 32.93 -16.05 23.09
C CYS A 6 32.45 -16.49 21.70
N THR A 7 31.25 -16.04 21.32
CA THR A 7 30.76 -16.19 19.96
C THR A 7 30.88 -14.87 19.24
N GLU A 8 31.58 -14.88 18.11
CA GLU A 8 31.73 -13.73 17.24
C GLU A 8 30.53 -13.64 16.28
N VAL A 9 29.88 -12.48 16.22
CA VAL A 9 28.77 -12.21 15.29
C VAL A 9 29.14 -11.04 14.40
N GLU A 10 29.02 -11.24 13.09
CA GLU A 10 29.17 -10.20 12.09
C GLU A 10 27.79 -9.61 11.76
N PHE A 11 27.63 -8.32 12.07
CA PHE A 11 26.48 -7.53 11.68
C PHE A 11 26.81 -6.78 10.41
N ALA A 12 26.04 -6.99 9.35
CA ALA A 12 26.26 -6.35 8.06
C ALA A 12 24.96 -5.68 7.60
N VAL A 13 25.06 -4.43 7.15
CA VAL A 13 23.88 -3.66 6.80
C VAL A 13 24.09 -2.63 5.69
N ARG A 14 23.20 -2.62 4.70
CA ARG A 14 23.27 -1.70 3.53
C ARG A 14 22.45 -0.44 3.74
N LEU A 15 23.08 0.72 3.98
CA LEU A 15 22.47 2.04 4.03
C LEU A 15 22.25 2.65 2.63
N LEU A 16 21.00 2.92 2.27
CA LEU A 16 20.63 3.68 1.07
C LEU A 16 20.46 5.19 1.38
N GLY A 17 21.02 6.05 0.53
CA GLY A 17 21.14 7.50 0.66
C GLY A 17 22.60 7.98 0.80
N THR A 18 22.82 9.31 0.73
CA THR A 18 24.16 9.89 0.88
C THR A 18 24.76 9.61 2.26
N SER A 19 25.91 8.92 2.28
CA SER A 19 26.63 8.49 3.49
C SER A 19 27.60 9.55 4.04
N THR A 20 27.80 10.67 3.34
CA THR A 20 28.86 11.65 3.62
C THR A 20 28.81 12.24 5.04
N GLU A 21 27.61 12.35 5.63
CA GLU A 21 27.37 12.91 6.96
C GLU A 21 26.72 11.92 7.95
N ARG A 22 26.62 10.64 7.59
CA ARG A 22 25.89 9.62 8.35
C ARG A 22 26.82 8.48 8.75
N VAL A 23 26.61 7.96 9.95
CA VAL A 23 27.31 6.77 10.45
C VAL A 23 26.27 5.81 11.01
N VAL A 24 26.35 4.54 10.60
CA VAL A 24 25.49 3.48 11.13
C VAL A 24 26.07 2.97 12.45
N TYR A 25 25.20 2.74 13.42
CA TYR A 25 25.51 2.20 14.72
C TYR A 25 24.61 0.99 15.01
N LEU A 26 25.11 0.09 15.83
CA LEU A 26 24.41 -1.09 16.34
C LEU A 26 24.04 -0.86 17.81
N LEU A 27 22.79 -1.17 18.18
CA LEU A 27 22.27 -0.98 19.53
C LEU A 27 21.36 -2.14 19.91
N GLY A 28 21.42 -2.65 21.13
CA GLY A 28 20.66 -3.83 21.54
C GLY A 28 20.54 -4.05 23.04
N ASN A 29 19.92 -5.16 23.42
CA ASN A 29 19.55 -5.48 24.81
C ASN A 29 20.73 -5.83 25.73
N VAL A 30 21.85 -6.27 25.17
CA VAL A 30 23.05 -6.63 25.94
C VAL A 30 24.03 -5.47 26.07
N SER A 31 24.90 -5.55 27.08
CA SER A 31 25.91 -4.51 27.38
C SER A 31 26.84 -4.23 26.21
N GLU A 32 27.22 -5.27 25.49
CA GLU A 32 28.09 -5.25 24.32
C GLU A 32 27.45 -4.40 23.22
N LEU A 33 26.11 -4.37 23.13
CA LEU A 33 25.35 -3.52 22.21
C LEU A 33 24.76 -2.28 22.90
N GLY A 34 25.32 -1.84 24.02
CA GLY A 34 24.92 -0.61 24.71
C GLY A 34 23.65 -0.69 25.56
N ALA A 35 23.03 -1.87 25.72
CA ALA A 35 21.85 -2.09 26.57
C ALA A 35 20.70 -1.08 26.32
N TRP A 36 20.40 -0.82 25.05
CA TRP A 36 19.43 0.16 24.55
C TRP A 36 19.73 1.63 24.88
N ASP A 37 20.89 1.92 25.45
CA ASP A 37 21.39 3.29 25.62
C ASP A 37 22.02 3.79 24.32
N VAL A 38 21.34 4.72 23.66
CA VAL A 38 21.77 5.29 22.37
C VAL A 38 23.18 5.87 22.47
N GLU A 39 23.59 6.43 23.60
CA GLU A 39 24.94 6.98 23.77
C GLU A 39 26.03 5.90 23.77
N LYS A 40 25.67 4.65 24.08
CA LYS A 40 26.54 3.48 24.08
C LYS A 40 26.40 2.62 22.82
N ALA A 41 25.63 3.07 21.83
CA ALA A 41 25.52 2.36 20.55
C ALA A 41 26.91 2.18 19.91
N LEU A 42 27.16 1.00 19.35
CA LEU A 42 28.44 0.66 18.72
C LEU A 42 28.52 1.20 17.30
N PRO A 43 29.55 1.97 16.92
CA PRO A 43 29.73 2.40 15.54
C PRO A 43 30.04 1.22 14.62
N MET A 44 29.47 1.23 13.41
CA MET A 44 29.81 0.29 12.34
C MET A 44 30.82 0.92 11.38
N GLU A 45 31.62 0.07 10.74
CA GLU A 45 32.61 0.43 9.74
C GLU A 45 31.98 0.45 8.34
N LEU A 46 32.24 1.50 7.57
CA LEU A 46 31.85 1.57 6.16
C LEU A 46 32.80 0.67 5.33
N ILE A 47 32.26 -0.37 4.72
CA ILE A 47 33.01 -1.35 3.91
C ILE A 47 33.05 -0.97 2.44
N GLU A 48 31.91 -0.54 1.90
CA GLU A 48 31.77 -0.23 0.48
C GLU A 48 30.77 0.90 0.27
N CYS A 49 30.99 1.75 -0.74
CA CYS A 49 30.06 2.78 -1.15
C CYS A 49 29.96 2.80 -2.68
N GLN A 50 28.76 2.53 -3.20
CA GLN A 50 28.47 2.56 -4.64
C GLN A 50 27.25 3.47 -4.89
N GLY A 51 27.47 4.65 -5.47
CA GLY A 51 26.39 5.60 -5.74
C GLY A 51 25.69 6.07 -4.45
N GLU A 52 24.38 5.84 -4.36
CA GLU A 52 23.58 6.13 -3.17
C GLU A 52 23.47 4.93 -2.21
N GLU A 53 24.27 3.88 -2.36
CA GLU A 53 24.29 2.73 -1.45
C GLU A 53 25.62 2.65 -0.71
N SER A 54 25.55 2.32 0.58
CA SER A 54 26.71 2.15 1.45
C SER A 54 26.56 0.89 2.30
N MET A 55 27.57 0.03 2.32
CA MET A 55 27.59 -1.21 3.11
C MET A 55 28.37 -0.97 4.40
N TRP A 56 27.76 -1.30 5.53
CA TRP A 56 28.32 -1.11 6.86
C TRP A 56 28.47 -2.45 7.56
N ARG A 57 29.50 -2.60 8.38
CA ARG A 57 29.77 -3.83 9.10
C ARG A 57 30.30 -3.55 10.50
N ALA A 58 29.90 -4.38 11.46
CA ALA A 58 30.53 -4.46 12.77
C ALA A 58 30.64 -5.93 13.18
N THR A 59 31.73 -6.28 13.82
CA THR A 59 31.90 -7.60 14.40
C THR A 59 31.99 -7.46 15.90
N VAL A 60 31.17 -8.22 16.62
CA VAL A 60 31.05 -8.12 18.09
C VAL A 60 31.15 -9.52 18.68
N GLU A 61 31.99 -9.65 19.70
CA GLU A 61 32.08 -10.86 20.50
C GLU A 61 31.06 -10.84 21.63
N PHE A 62 30.31 -11.92 21.78
CA PHE A 62 29.33 -12.09 22.85
C PHE A 62 29.72 -13.23 23.77
N ALA A 63 29.46 -13.05 25.06
CA ALA A 63 29.55 -14.14 26.01
C ALA A 63 28.52 -15.23 25.67
N VAL A 64 28.95 -16.50 25.71
CA VAL A 64 28.16 -17.69 25.31
C VAL A 64 26.87 -17.87 26.14
N ASN A 65 26.74 -17.22 27.30
CA ASN A 65 25.50 -17.20 28.08
C ASN A 65 24.37 -16.33 27.47
N THR A 66 24.63 -15.64 26.36
CA THR A 66 23.66 -14.77 25.68
C THR A 66 22.76 -15.59 24.77
N ASN A 67 21.75 -16.27 25.32
CA ASN A 67 20.91 -17.17 24.51
C ASN A 67 20.17 -16.47 23.35
N THR A 68 19.86 -15.18 23.47
CA THR A 68 19.12 -14.41 22.45
C THR A 68 19.47 -12.92 22.52
N LEU A 69 19.98 -12.38 21.42
CA LEU A 69 20.18 -10.95 21.22
C LEU A 69 18.92 -10.32 20.68
N GLU A 70 18.58 -9.14 21.19
CA GLU A 70 17.70 -8.21 20.51
C GLU A 70 18.47 -6.94 20.16
N TYR A 71 18.39 -6.50 18.91
CA TYR A 71 19.15 -5.33 18.45
C TYR A 71 18.43 -4.57 17.34
N LYS A 72 18.94 -3.38 17.03
CA LYS A 72 18.54 -2.52 15.93
C LYS A 72 19.76 -1.78 15.40
N TYR A 73 19.71 -1.46 14.11
CA TYR A 73 20.59 -0.47 13.53
C TYR A 73 20.04 0.94 13.78
N VAL A 74 20.91 1.91 14.07
CA VAL A 74 20.56 3.33 14.20
C VAL A 74 21.53 4.16 13.38
N VAL A 75 21.09 5.30 12.84
CA VAL A 75 21.98 6.24 12.18
C VAL A 75 22.18 7.45 13.08
N LYS A 76 23.43 7.86 13.23
CA LYS A 76 23.80 9.11 13.87
C LYS A 76 24.47 10.04 12.87
N HIS A 77 24.38 11.33 13.15
CA HIS A 77 25.09 12.33 12.38
C HIS A 77 26.59 12.26 12.69
N LYS A 78 27.44 12.27 11.66
CA LYS A 78 28.88 12.01 11.77
C LYS A 78 29.63 12.97 12.71
N GLN A 79 29.24 14.25 12.73
CA GLN A 79 29.93 15.29 13.51
C GLN A 79 29.31 15.48 14.90
N THR A 80 28.01 15.83 14.95
CA THR A 80 27.27 16.06 16.19
C THR A 80 26.99 14.81 17.02
N ARG A 81 27.11 13.61 16.42
CA ARG A 81 26.73 12.30 17.02
C ARG A 81 25.27 12.20 17.45
N GLU A 82 24.43 13.16 17.07
CA GLU A 82 23.00 13.13 17.35
C GLU A 82 22.34 12.00 16.58
N LEU A 83 21.37 11.34 17.23
CA LEU A 83 20.55 10.29 16.63
C LEU A 83 19.70 10.87 15.49
N VAL A 84 19.89 10.33 14.29
CA VAL A 84 19.16 10.71 13.07
C VAL A 84 17.96 9.81 12.85
N SER A 85 18.13 8.50 12.96
CA SER A 85 17.04 7.54 12.72
C SER A 85 17.28 6.20 13.39
N TRP A 86 16.18 5.52 13.72
CA TRP A 86 16.20 4.09 14.05
C TRP A 86 15.89 3.28 12.80
N GLU A 87 16.36 2.05 12.76
CA GLU A 87 15.90 1.05 11.81
C GLU A 87 14.37 0.87 11.86
N GLY A 88 13.74 0.92 10.68
CA GLY A 88 12.29 0.95 10.49
C GLY A 88 11.55 -0.39 10.68
N LEU A 89 12.22 -1.48 11.04
CA LEU A 89 11.55 -2.77 11.29
C LEU A 89 10.62 -2.68 12.53
N PRO A 90 9.37 -3.20 12.45
CA PRO A 90 8.46 -3.27 13.59
C PRO A 90 8.95 -4.35 14.57
N GLY A 91 9.53 -3.90 15.70
CA GLY A 91 10.18 -4.77 16.69
C GLY A 91 11.71 -4.73 16.58
N ASN A 92 12.38 -5.37 17.53
CA ASN A 92 13.84 -5.53 17.51
C ASN A 92 14.20 -6.67 16.56
N ARG A 93 15.33 -6.57 15.85
CA ARG A 93 15.96 -7.75 15.27
C ARG A 93 16.33 -8.68 16.40
N THR A 94 16.34 -9.97 16.13
CA THR A 94 16.64 -10.95 17.16
C THR A 94 17.51 -12.06 16.57
N LEU A 95 18.56 -12.44 17.29
CA LEU A 95 19.50 -13.48 16.87
C LEU A 95 19.74 -14.44 18.03
N THR A 96 19.63 -15.74 17.80
CA THR A 96 20.07 -16.74 18.78
C THR A 96 21.60 -16.77 18.81
N ILE A 97 22.22 -16.62 19.97
CA ILE A 97 23.62 -17.02 20.15
C ILE A 97 23.59 -18.30 20.98
N ALA A 98 23.88 -19.41 20.32
CA ALA A 98 23.94 -20.73 20.95
C ALA A 98 25.22 -21.42 20.45
N LEU A 99 25.88 -22.14 21.35
CA LEU A 99 27.06 -22.93 21.03
C LEU A 99 26.65 -24.16 20.21
N GLY A 100 27.01 -24.19 18.93
CA GLY A 100 26.72 -25.33 18.04
C GLY A 100 26.21 -24.92 16.65
N ASN A 101 25.92 -25.93 15.82
CA ASN A 101 25.43 -25.78 14.46
C ASN A 101 23.91 -25.97 14.40
N ASN A 102 23.20 -25.12 13.65
CA ASN A 102 21.79 -25.34 13.34
C ASN A 102 21.64 -26.42 12.27
N VAL A 103 21.32 -27.64 12.67
CA VAL A 103 21.18 -28.80 11.76
C VAL A 103 19.80 -28.89 11.10
N ALA A 104 18.84 -28.04 11.50
CA ALA A 104 17.55 -27.93 10.81
C ALA A 104 17.62 -27.04 9.56
N LEU A 105 18.62 -26.16 9.46
CA LEU A 105 18.75 -25.18 8.37
C LEU A 105 18.83 -25.88 7.00
N GLY A 106 17.83 -25.66 6.16
CA GLY A 106 17.72 -26.24 4.81
C GLY A 106 17.46 -27.75 4.77
N ALA A 107 17.27 -28.39 5.93
CA ALA A 107 16.99 -29.82 6.01
C ALA A 107 15.59 -30.17 5.45
N ALA A 108 15.35 -31.45 5.15
CA ALA A 108 14.11 -31.86 4.52
C ALA A 108 12.92 -31.73 5.48
N SER A 109 11.99 -30.82 5.18
CA SER A 109 10.83 -30.52 6.03
C SER A 109 9.49 -30.87 5.36
N HIS A 110 8.53 -31.34 6.14
CA HIS A 110 7.17 -31.68 5.70
C HIS A 110 6.12 -31.11 6.66
N GLN A 111 4.90 -30.91 6.18
CA GLN A 111 3.77 -30.47 7.01
C GLN A 111 2.48 -31.18 6.59
N SER A 112 1.53 -31.30 7.52
CA SER A 112 0.25 -32.01 7.32
C SER A 112 -0.55 -31.48 6.14
N SER A 113 -0.54 -30.17 5.93
CA SER A 113 -1.16 -29.51 4.79
C SER A 113 -0.49 -28.18 4.50
N THR A 114 -0.67 -27.64 3.28
CA THR A 114 -0.10 -26.35 2.90
C THR A 114 -1.18 -25.32 2.66
N TYR A 115 -1.17 -24.25 3.45
CA TYR A 115 -2.04 -23.10 3.22
C TYR A 115 -1.61 -22.36 1.96
N THR A 116 -2.57 -22.09 1.06
CA THR A 116 -2.35 -21.32 -0.16
C THR A 116 -3.35 -20.17 -0.21
N THR A 117 -2.85 -18.95 -0.42
CA THR A 117 -3.69 -17.74 -0.50
C THR A 117 -3.65 -17.13 -1.89
N PRO A 118 -4.81 -16.73 -2.47
CA PRO A 118 -4.85 -15.92 -3.69
C PRO A 118 -4.67 -14.42 -3.42
N ARG A 119 -4.56 -14.00 -2.14
CA ARG A 119 -4.54 -12.59 -1.73
C ARG A 119 -3.11 -12.02 -1.77
N ALA A 120 -2.99 -10.75 -2.18
CA ALA A 120 -1.77 -9.95 -2.10
C ALA A 120 -1.25 -9.83 -0.63
N PRO A 121 0.06 -9.56 -0.37
CA PRO A 121 1.08 -9.05 -1.30
C PRO A 121 1.78 -10.12 -2.15
N ILE A 122 1.87 -11.37 -1.67
CA ILE A 122 2.43 -12.50 -2.44
C ILE A 122 1.46 -13.68 -2.36
N PRO A 123 0.63 -13.88 -3.41
CA PRO A 123 -0.16 -15.09 -3.57
C PRO A 123 0.75 -16.32 -3.59
N GLY A 124 0.23 -17.47 -3.16
CA GLY A 124 0.95 -18.75 -3.23
C GLY A 124 0.99 -19.51 -1.92
N PRO A 125 1.72 -20.64 -1.91
CA PRO A 125 1.76 -21.57 -0.79
C PRO A 125 2.64 -21.07 0.37
N ARG A 126 2.36 -21.58 1.57
CA ARG A 126 3.15 -21.40 2.80
C ARG A 126 3.82 -22.72 3.16
N GLU A 127 4.79 -23.11 2.35
CA GLU A 127 5.42 -24.42 2.36
C GLU A 127 6.21 -24.71 3.64
N ALA A 128 6.42 -26.00 3.94
CA ALA A 128 7.17 -26.44 5.11
C ALA A 128 8.59 -25.86 5.17
N LYS A 129 9.27 -25.77 4.02
CA LYS A 129 10.65 -25.27 3.90
C LYS A 129 10.85 -23.83 4.40
N LEU A 130 9.76 -23.08 4.56
CA LEU A 130 9.82 -21.73 5.11
C LEU A 130 10.09 -21.72 6.61
N GLY A 131 9.83 -22.83 7.32
CA GLY A 131 10.04 -22.95 8.76
C GLY A 131 11.45 -23.39 9.16
N ASN A 132 12.37 -23.55 8.21
CA ASN A 132 13.76 -23.91 8.47
C ASN A 132 14.73 -23.33 7.42
N ASN A 133 14.45 -22.12 6.94
CA ASN A 133 15.24 -21.45 5.88
C ASN A 133 16.26 -20.44 6.43
N GLY A 134 16.37 -20.31 7.76
CA GLY A 134 17.24 -19.35 8.43
C GLY A 134 16.63 -17.96 8.63
N ASN A 135 15.39 -17.70 8.18
CA ASN A 135 14.73 -16.42 8.37
C ASN A 135 13.88 -16.41 9.65
N THR A 136 14.50 -15.96 10.74
CA THR A 136 13.88 -15.89 12.07
C THR A 136 12.89 -14.74 12.25
N ASN A 137 12.77 -13.80 11.30
CA ASN A 137 12.08 -12.53 11.52
C ASN A 137 10.56 -12.67 11.72
N GLY A 138 9.92 -13.68 11.13
CA GLY A 138 8.47 -13.94 11.19
C GLY A 138 7.56 -12.80 10.74
N PHE A 139 8.12 -11.81 10.05
CA PHE A 139 7.41 -10.68 9.49
C PHE A 139 6.87 -11.04 8.10
N GLN A 140 5.62 -10.64 7.83
CA GLN A 140 4.87 -10.98 6.62
C GLN A 140 4.58 -12.48 6.49
N GLU A 141 3.29 -12.82 6.48
CA GLU A 141 2.80 -14.20 6.46
C GLU A 141 3.47 -15.07 5.37
N TRP A 142 3.80 -14.50 4.22
CA TRP A 142 4.41 -15.22 3.09
C TRP A 142 5.83 -15.72 3.32
N ARG A 143 6.51 -15.25 4.36
CA ARG A 143 7.83 -15.72 4.78
C ARG A 143 7.76 -16.84 5.82
N CYS A 144 6.57 -17.17 6.33
CA CYS A 144 6.34 -18.18 7.36
C CYS A 144 5.73 -19.45 6.73
N CYS A 145 6.01 -20.61 7.31
CA CYS A 145 5.25 -21.82 6.97
C CYS A 145 3.87 -21.77 7.62
N ARG A 146 2.87 -22.38 6.98
CA ARG A 146 1.50 -22.40 7.49
C ARG A 146 0.70 -23.58 6.96
N THR A 147 0.06 -24.32 7.87
CA THR A 147 -0.92 -25.36 7.51
C THR A 147 -2.31 -24.77 7.29
N ASN A 148 -3.20 -25.53 6.64
CA ASN A 148 -4.62 -25.22 6.66
C ASN A 148 -5.17 -25.33 8.10
N LYS A 149 -6.37 -24.80 8.30
CA LYS A 149 -7.08 -25.00 9.56
C LYS A 149 -7.66 -26.43 9.57
N GLU A 150 -7.07 -27.29 10.39
CA GLU A 150 -7.37 -28.74 10.44
C GLU A 150 -7.20 -29.30 11.86
N ALA A 151 -7.56 -30.56 12.07
CA ALA A 151 -7.35 -31.25 13.34
C ALA A 151 -5.87 -31.66 13.48
N ASN A 152 -5.29 -31.41 14.65
CA ASN A 152 -3.92 -31.77 15.02
C ASN A 152 -2.84 -31.51 13.95
N PRO A 153 -2.76 -30.30 13.35
CA PRO A 153 -1.78 -29.99 12.31
C PRO A 153 -0.35 -30.17 12.81
N TRP A 154 0.53 -30.64 11.92
CA TRP A 154 1.93 -30.91 12.24
C TRP A 154 2.90 -30.37 11.19
N TRP A 155 4.12 -30.08 11.64
CA TRP A 155 5.29 -29.77 10.82
C TRP A 155 6.48 -30.56 11.36
N GLU A 156 7.30 -31.15 10.51
CA GLU A 156 8.41 -32.03 10.88
C GLU A 156 9.63 -31.76 9.99
N VAL A 157 10.81 -31.75 10.59
CA VAL A 157 12.11 -31.73 9.90
C VAL A 157 12.86 -33.04 10.12
N ASP A 158 13.43 -33.58 9.04
CA ASP A 158 14.40 -34.68 9.07
C ASP A 158 15.81 -34.09 9.01
N LEU A 159 16.55 -34.20 10.12
CA LEU A 159 17.93 -33.72 10.26
C LEU A 159 18.94 -34.57 9.47
N GLY A 160 18.50 -35.67 8.86
CA GLY A 160 19.29 -36.57 8.01
C GLY A 160 20.04 -37.66 8.78
N LYS A 161 20.42 -37.41 10.04
CA LYS A 161 20.98 -38.39 10.98
C LYS A 161 20.59 -38.05 12.41
N GLU A 162 20.86 -38.96 13.35
CA GLU A 162 20.70 -38.69 14.78
C GLU A 162 21.77 -37.68 15.25
N TYR A 163 21.32 -36.69 16.02
CA TYR A 163 22.16 -35.70 16.68
C TYR A 163 21.84 -35.62 18.17
N THR A 164 22.86 -35.34 18.97
CA THR A 164 22.70 -34.85 20.34
C THR A 164 22.26 -33.39 20.27
N ILE A 165 21.00 -33.11 20.57
CA ILE A 165 20.41 -31.77 20.49
C ILE A 165 20.75 -31.00 21.75
N SER A 166 21.45 -29.87 21.61
CA SER A 166 21.80 -28.97 22.71
C SER A 166 20.68 -27.96 22.98
N SER A 167 20.02 -27.45 21.94
CA SER A 167 18.86 -26.57 22.09
C SER A 167 17.95 -26.58 20.86
N ILE A 168 16.68 -26.22 21.09
CA ILE A 168 15.69 -25.98 20.04
C ILE A 168 15.12 -24.58 20.24
N HIS A 169 15.11 -23.77 19.18
CA HIS A 169 14.56 -22.43 19.20
C HIS A 169 13.39 -22.32 18.22
N LEU A 170 12.18 -22.14 18.74
CA LEU A 170 10.97 -21.94 17.96
C LEU A 170 10.64 -20.46 17.86
N TRP A 171 10.66 -19.94 16.64
CA TRP A 171 10.34 -18.56 16.32
C TRP A 171 8.88 -18.44 15.91
N ASN A 172 8.08 -17.69 16.68
CA ASN A 172 6.67 -17.50 16.38
C ASN A 172 6.43 -16.71 15.08
N ALA A 173 5.36 -16.97 14.35
CA ALA A 173 4.94 -16.09 13.26
C ALA A 173 4.22 -14.86 13.84
N MET A 174 4.43 -13.68 13.26
CA MET A 174 3.72 -12.48 13.71
C MET A 174 2.35 -12.40 13.03
N THR A 175 1.29 -12.31 13.84
CA THR A 175 -0.08 -12.10 13.35
C THR A 175 -0.25 -10.66 12.82
N TYR A 176 -1.21 -10.45 11.90
CA TYR A 176 -1.53 -9.12 11.35
C TYR A 176 -1.82 -8.06 12.44
N HIS A 177 -2.27 -8.49 13.63
CA HIS A 177 -2.52 -7.62 14.79
C HIS A 177 -1.26 -7.26 15.58
N GLU A 178 -0.21 -8.07 15.52
CA GLU A 178 1.12 -7.74 16.06
C GLU A 178 1.94 -6.87 15.09
N GLN A 179 1.54 -6.85 13.81
CA GLN A 179 2.10 -5.98 12.77
C GLN A 179 1.59 -4.53 12.86
N ALA A 180 0.49 -4.28 13.57
CA ALA A 180 -0.08 -2.95 13.77
C ALA A 180 0.19 -2.44 15.19
N ARG A 181 0.93 -1.33 15.32
CA ARG A 181 1.03 -0.61 16.60
C ARG A 181 -0.38 -0.28 17.10
N HIS A 182 -0.71 -0.68 18.34
CA HIS A 182 -1.85 -0.09 19.03
C HIS A 182 -1.57 1.42 19.20
N PRO A 183 -2.49 2.33 18.84
CA PRO A 183 -2.26 3.79 18.79
C PRO A 183 -1.81 4.47 20.11
N LYS A 184 -1.72 3.71 21.20
CA LYS A 184 -1.36 4.14 22.57
C LYS A 184 -0.06 3.53 23.12
N GLY A 185 0.78 2.92 22.27
CA GLY A 185 2.09 2.42 22.68
C GLY A 185 2.07 1.31 23.74
N ARG A 186 0.98 0.55 23.86
CA ARG A 186 0.98 -0.71 24.63
C ARG A 186 1.66 -1.80 23.79
N PRO A 187 2.30 -2.81 24.42
CA PRO A 187 2.68 -4.03 23.71
C PRO A 187 1.49 -4.56 22.90
N PRO A 188 1.70 -5.18 21.73
CA PRO A 188 0.60 -5.71 20.95
C PRO A 188 -0.26 -6.60 21.85
N ILE A 189 -1.54 -6.27 21.96
CA ILE A 189 -2.48 -7.22 22.56
C ILE A 189 -2.60 -8.33 21.54
N THR A 190 -1.93 -9.46 21.80
CA THR A 190 -2.16 -10.72 21.08
C THR A 190 -3.67 -10.89 20.93
N SER A 191 -4.16 -11.02 19.71
CA SER A 191 -5.58 -10.89 19.43
C SER A 191 -6.41 -11.74 20.41
N LYS A 192 -7.21 -11.09 21.25
CA LYS A 192 -8.32 -11.71 21.98
C LYS A 192 -9.46 -12.17 21.04
N ALA A 193 -9.21 -12.22 19.72
CA ALA A 193 -10.10 -12.77 18.70
C ALA A 193 -9.75 -14.24 18.40
N SER A 194 -9.53 -15.03 19.44
CA SER A 194 -9.99 -16.41 19.47
C SER A 194 -10.56 -16.62 20.87
N THR A 195 -11.79 -16.16 21.09
CA THR A 195 -12.56 -16.51 22.28
C THR A 195 -12.96 -17.97 22.18
N SER A 196 -12.07 -18.85 22.62
CA SER A 196 -12.37 -20.05 23.38
C SER A 196 -11.13 -20.44 24.20
N ILE A 197 -11.32 -20.58 25.51
CA ILE A 197 -10.40 -21.15 26.50
C ILE A 197 -9.77 -22.48 25.97
N PRO A 198 -8.59 -22.92 26.45
CA PRO A 198 -7.24 -22.35 26.37
C PRO A 198 -6.63 -22.54 24.95
N SER A 199 -5.46 -21.95 24.67
CA SER A 199 -4.72 -22.29 23.44
C SER A 199 -4.40 -23.80 23.42
N PRO A 200 -4.56 -24.49 22.28
CA PRO A 200 -4.22 -25.91 22.20
C PRO A 200 -2.73 -26.12 22.54
N PRO A 201 -2.37 -27.13 23.34
CA PRO A 201 -0.98 -27.38 23.68
C PRO A 201 -0.18 -27.68 22.40
N LEU A 202 0.99 -27.05 22.30
CA LEU A 202 1.96 -27.36 21.25
C LEU A 202 2.91 -28.44 21.78
N TRP A 203 2.98 -29.54 21.06
CA TRP A 203 3.95 -30.60 21.33
C TRP A 203 5.17 -30.45 20.44
N VAL A 204 6.34 -30.56 21.03
CA VAL A 204 7.61 -30.79 20.36
C VAL A 204 7.96 -32.25 20.58
N PHE A 205 7.97 -33.03 19.51
CA PHE A 205 8.46 -34.39 19.52
C PHE A 205 9.87 -34.42 18.94
N ILE A 206 10.78 -35.09 19.64
CA ILE A 206 12.12 -35.39 19.16
C ILE A 206 12.21 -36.90 19.04
N SER A 207 12.49 -37.42 17.85
CA SER A 207 12.48 -38.86 17.62
C SER A 207 13.64 -39.36 16.76
N LYS A 208 14.05 -40.61 16.99
CA LYS A 208 15.06 -41.30 16.17
C LYS A 208 14.50 -41.80 14.82
N GLU A 209 13.19 -42.08 14.80
CA GLU A 209 12.45 -42.55 13.64
C GLU A 209 11.35 -41.57 13.22
N SER A 210 10.94 -41.62 11.96
CA SER A 210 9.80 -40.84 11.47
C SER A 210 8.53 -41.21 12.26
N LEU A 211 7.77 -40.19 12.66
CA LEU A 211 6.49 -40.39 13.31
C LEU A 211 5.37 -40.58 12.27
N ASP A 212 4.32 -41.28 12.68
CA ASP A 212 3.11 -41.50 11.87
C ASP A 212 2.52 -40.17 11.35
N ARG A 213 1.96 -40.15 10.15
CA ARG A 213 1.46 -38.92 9.48
C ARG A 213 -0.06 -38.90 9.30
N GLU A 214 -0.74 -39.96 9.72
CA GLU A 214 -2.18 -40.12 9.60
C GLU A 214 -2.97 -39.30 10.65
N ALA A 215 -4.30 -39.39 10.61
CA ALA A 215 -5.20 -38.60 11.47
C ALA A 215 -4.94 -38.77 12.98
N ASP A 216 -4.49 -39.95 13.40
CA ASP A 216 -4.21 -40.30 14.80
C ASP A 216 -2.74 -40.06 15.20
N SER A 217 -1.95 -39.40 14.34
CA SER A 217 -0.51 -39.16 14.51
C SER A 217 -0.12 -38.57 15.87
N LEU A 218 -0.92 -37.65 16.42
CA LEU A 218 -0.66 -37.07 17.74
C LEU A 218 -0.76 -38.12 18.86
N MET A 219 -1.83 -38.92 18.86
CA MET A 219 -2.06 -39.95 19.87
C MET A 219 -1.00 -41.06 19.77
N ASN A 220 -0.64 -41.43 18.54
CA ASN A 220 0.41 -42.41 18.26
C ASN A 220 1.79 -41.90 18.75
N ALA A 221 2.12 -40.64 18.50
CA ALA A 221 3.38 -40.04 18.97
C ALA A 221 3.43 -39.93 20.51
N GLN A 222 2.33 -39.54 21.15
CA GLN A 222 2.22 -39.50 22.62
C GLN A 222 2.35 -40.89 23.25
N ALA A 223 1.69 -41.90 22.68
CA ALA A 223 1.77 -43.28 23.14
C ALA A 223 3.19 -43.86 22.97
N LYS A 224 3.84 -43.58 21.84
CA LYS A 224 5.23 -43.98 21.61
C LYS A 224 6.18 -43.32 22.60
N ALA A 225 6.01 -42.02 22.88
CA ALA A 225 6.82 -41.32 23.88
C ALA A 225 6.59 -41.83 25.31
N ALA A 226 5.35 -42.24 25.65
CA ALA A 226 5.03 -42.82 26.95
C ALA A 226 5.60 -44.25 27.13
N THR A 227 5.77 -44.99 26.03
CA THR A 227 6.27 -46.38 26.05
C THR A 227 7.80 -46.43 25.95
N ASP A 228 8.39 -45.55 25.15
CA ASP A 228 9.82 -45.48 24.88
C ASP A 228 10.29 -44.03 24.71
N ALA A 229 10.56 -43.39 25.86
CA ALA A 229 11.09 -42.03 25.92
C ALA A 229 12.51 -41.90 25.35
N THR A 230 13.22 -43.02 25.09
CA THR A 230 14.55 -43.02 24.47
C THR A 230 14.48 -42.97 22.94
N SER A 231 13.37 -43.44 22.36
CA SER A 231 13.08 -43.39 20.93
C SER A 231 12.31 -42.13 20.53
N VAL A 232 11.36 -41.68 21.36
CA VAL A 232 10.55 -40.47 21.13
C VAL A 232 10.40 -39.70 22.44
N GLN A 233 10.88 -38.47 22.46
CA GLN A 233 10.62 -37.55 23.56
C GLN A 233 9.51 -36.58 23.19
N ALA A 234 8.57 -36.37 24.10
CA ALA A 234 7.44 -35.47 23.92
C ALA A 234 7.51 -34.32 24.95
N ILE A 235 7.56 -33.09 24.47
CA ILE A 235 7.69 -31.89 25.30
C ILE A 235 6.54 -30.94 24.97
N THR A 236 5.78 -30.53 25.98
CA THR A 236 4.70 -29.54 25.79
C THR A 236 5.24 -28.12 26.00
N ILE A 237 4.89 -27.21 25.09
CA ILE A 237 5.21 -25.78 25.22
C ILE A 237 3.93 -25.00 25.55
N ASP A 238 3.93 -24.32 26.70
CA ASP A 238 2.88 -23.39 27.08
C ASP A 238 2.98 -22.06 26.32
N ARG A 239 1.84 -21.52 25.83
CA ARG A 239 1.77 -20.20 25.20
C ARG A 239 1.73 -19.07 26.24
N LEU A 240 2.90 -18.58 26.69
CA LEU A 240 3.11 -17.19 27.10
C LEU A 240 3.11 -16.27 25.87
N PHE A 241 2.17 -15.33 25.85
CA PHE A 241 1.85 -14.44 24.73
C PHE A 241 2.92 -13.37 24.42
N ASP A 242 3.98 -13.26 25.24
CA ASP A 242 4.88 -12.09 25.23
C ASP A 242 6.30 -12.37 24.67
N SER A 243 6.65 -13.60 24.26
CA SER A 243 8.02 -13.92 23.77
C SER A 243 8.08 -14.20 22.27
N ARG A 244 9.03 -13.56 21.58
CA ARG A 244 9.32 -13.74 20.14
C ARG A 244 9.82 -15.15 19.82
N VAL A 245 10.65 -15.70 20.69
CA VAL A 245 11.27 -17.01 20.55
C VAL A 245 10.98 -17.85 21.79
N ARG A 246 10.87 -19.16 21.60
CA ARG A 246 10.81 -20.16 22.66
C ARG A 246 12.01 -21.07 22.54
N SER A 247 12.82 -21.09 23.58
CA SER A 247 14.04 -21.90 23.63
C SER A 247 13.84 -23.07 24.58
N LEU A 248 14.09 -24.27 24.09
CA LEU A 248 14.27 -25.48 24.88
C LEU A 248 15.77 -25.75 24.93
N ASN A 249 16.37 -25.69 26.12
CA ASN A 249 17.79 -25.99 26.30
C ASN A 249 17.92 -27.37 26.96
N PHE A 250 18.81 -28.20 26.42
CA PHE A 250 19.07 -29.56 26.88
C PHE A 250 20.48 -29.64 27.44
N PHE A 251 20.63 -30.32 28.58
CA PHE A 251 21.93 -30.44 29.22
C PHE A 251 22.83 -31.39 28.43
N VAL A 252 24.06 -30.98 28.13
CA VAL A 252 25.12 -31.86 27.60
C VAL A 252 26.07 -32.18 28.76
N PRO A 253 26.30 -33.45 29.13
CA PRO A 253 27.19 -33.80 30.25
C PRO A 253 28.62 -33.28 30.01
N GLY A 254 29.07 -32.30 30.81
CA GLY A 254 30.43 -31.75 30.74
C GLY A 254 30.61 -30.29 31.19
N ASP A 255 29.55 -29.52 31.38
CA ASP A 255 29.64 -28.07 31.69
C ASP A 255 29.42 -27.76 33.19
N GLU A 256 30.47 -27.95 34.00
CA GLU A 256 30.41 -27.77 35.47
C GLU A 256 30.75 -26.34 35.97
N ASN A 257 30.85 -25.32 35.11
CA ASN A 257 31.29 -23.98 35.54
C ASN A 257 30.36 -22.84 35.11
N GLY A 258 29.12 -22.84 35.61
CA GLY A 258 28.20 -21.72 35.47
C GLY A 258 27.32 -21.57 36.71
N GLY A 259 27.76 -20.76 37.68
CA GLY A 259 27.03 -20.46 38.91
C GLY A 259 25.73 -19.70 38.64
N GLY A 260 24.65 -20.43 38.45
CA GLY A 260 23.29 -19.91 38.43
C GLY A 260 22.32 -21.08 38.26
N ARG A 261 21.61 -21.48 39.31
CA ARG A 261 20.50 -22.44 39.18
C ARG A 261 19.40 -21.81 38.31
N PRO A 262 18.97 -22.45 37.20
CA PRO A 262 17.68 -22.17 36.62
C PRO A 262 16.71 -23.30 37.00
N ASP A 263 15.54 -22.94 37.53
CA ASP A 263 14.39 -23.85 37.57
C ASP A 263 14.09 -24.33 36.14
N SER A 264 13.89 -25.65 35.95
CA SER A 264 13.60 -26.37 34.69
C SER A 264 14.81 -26.75 33.80
N THR A 265 15.35 -27.95 33.99
CA THR A 265 16.37 -28.54 33.09
C THR A 265 15.84 -29.85 32.49
N ILE A 266 15.81 -29.94 31.15
CA ILE A 266 15.38 -31.13 30.39
C ILE A 266 16.63 -32.01 30.13
N PRO A 267 16.56 -33.35 30.29
CA PRO A 267 17.69 -34.27 30.03
C PRO A 267 18.19 -34.18 28.57
N THR A 268 19.44 -34.61 28.34
CA THR A 268 20.05 -34.70 27.00
C THR A 268 19.18 -35.49 26.06
N VAL A 269 19.00 -35.01 24.82
CA VAL A 269 18.10 -35.62 23.84
C VAL A 269 18.84 -35.94 22.56
N GLU A 270 18.71 -37.17 22.10
CA GLU A 270 19.14 -37.59 20.77
C GLU A 270 17.94 -37.70 19.85
N GLY A 271 18.05 -37.16 18.64
CA GLY A 271 16.99 -37.25 17.65
C GLY A 271 17.45 -37.01 16.23
N ARG A 272 16.72 -37.61 15.29
CA ARG A 272 16.84 -37.34 13.85
C ARG A 272 15.68 -36.49 13.33
N TYR A 273 14.50 -36.64 13.91
CA TYR A 273 13.31 -35.90 13.53
C TYR A 273 12.89 -34.97 14.66
N VAL A 274 12.52 -33.74 14.31
CA VAL A 274 11.87 -32.81 15.23
C VAL A 274 10.52 -32.41 14.65
N ARG A 275 9.44 -32.68 15.39
CA ARG A 275 8.07 -32.40 14.97
C ARG A 275 7.38 -31.44 15.93
N LEU A 276 6.74 -30.43 15.36
CA LEU A 276 5.80 -29.54 16.03
C LEU A 276 4.38 -30.00 15.72
N GLN A 277 3.53 -30.20 16.73
CA GLN A 277 2.15 -30.63 16.52
C GLN A 277 1.18 -30.02 17.53
N TYR A 278 0.09 -29.41 17.05
CA TYR A 278 -0.97 -28.93 17.94
C TYR A 278 -1.87 -30.06 18.40
N ALA A 279 -2.29 -30.03 19.66
CA ALA A 279 -3.40 -30.84 20.16
C ALA A 279 -4.70 -30.03 20.09
N SER A 280 -5.37 -30.08 18.94
CA SER A 280 -6.54 -29.23 18.65
C SER A 280 -7.51 -29.91 17.70
N ALA A 281 -8.81 -29.74 17.95
CA ALA A 281 -9.86 -30.18 17.02
C ALA A 281 -9.84 -29.37 15.70
N SER A 282 -9.40 -28.10 15.71
CA SER A 282 -9.35 -27.26 14.52
C SER A 282 -8.44 -26.04 14.70
N SER A 283 -7.20 -26.12 14.21
CA SER A 283 -6.22 -25.04 14.24
C SER A 283 -5.34 -25.03 13.00
N ALA A 284 -4.63 -23.93 12.75
CA ALA A 284 -3.53 -23.89 11.79
C ALA A 284 -2.21 -23.79 12.57
N LEU A 285 -1.22 -24.58 12.18
CA LEU A 285 0.16 -24.44 12.67
C LEU A 285 0.87 -23.38 11.81
N GLN A 286 1.40 -22.36 12.46
CA GLN A 286 2.08 -21.25 11.80
C GLN A 286 3.23 -20.76 12.69
N PHE A 287 4.43 -20.71 12.13
CA PHE A 287 5.63 -20.20 12.79
C PHE A 287 6.64 -19.70 11.75
N ALA A 288 7.64 -18.96 12.20
CA ALA A 288 8.63 -18.33 11.35
C ALA A 288 9.81 -19.26 11.03
N GLU A 289 10.40 -19.85 12.06
CA GLU A 289 11.62 -20.67 11.96
C GLU A 289 11.69 -21.64 13.14
N LEU A 290 12.25 -22.82 12.93
CA LEU A 290 12.69 -23.76 13.95
C LEU A 290 14.19 -24.00 13.79
N GLU A 291 14.97 -23.57 14.77
CA GLU A 291 16.40 -23.88 14.84
C GLU A 291 16.61 -25.10 15.75
N VAL A 292 17.42 -26.06 15.31
CA VAL A 292 17.83 -27.23 16.11
C VAL A 292 19.34 -27.21 16.20
N ILE A 293 19.86 -26.90 17.39
CA ILE A 293 21.28 -26.70 17.63
C ILE A 293 21.88 -27.99 18.18
N THR A 294 23.04 -28.36 17.65
CA THR A 294 23.87 -29.47 18.13
C THR A 294 25.34 -29.06 18.21
N GLN A 295 26.07 -29.68 19.13
CA GLN A 295 27.53 -29.56 19.22
C GLN A 295 28.25 -30.73 18.54
N ASP A 296 27.51 -31.71 18.02
CA ASP A 296 28.08 -32.84 17.31
C ASP A 296 28.83 -32.35 16.05
N PRO A 297 29.91 -33.03 15.64
CA PRO A 297 30.62 -32.69 14.41
C PRO A 297 29.70 -32.86 13.19
N VAL A 298 29.45 -31.74 12.50
CA VAL A 298 28.69 -31.69 11.25
C VAL A 298 29.67 -31.81 10.08
N VAL A 299 29.52 -32.87 9.28
CA VAL A 299 30.30 -33.03 8.04
C VAL A 299 29.60 -32.21 6.95
N SER A 300 30.15 -31.06 6.59
CA SER A 300 29.61 -30.25 5.48
C SER A 300 29.91 -30.93 4.15
N LEU A 301 28.87 -31.26 3.37
CA LEU A 301 29.02 -31.83 2.03
C LEU A 301 29.41 -30.82 0.95
N ASP A 302 29.45 -29.52 1.23
CA ASP A 302 29.91 -28.51 0.28
C ASP A 302 30.57 -27.34 1.01
N ARG A 303 31.92 -27.35 1.08
CA ARG A 303 32.80 -26.17 1.09
C ARG A 303 34.25 -26.63 1.08
N LYS A 304 34.96 -26.32 -0.01
CA LYS A 304 36.43 -26.29 -0.02
C LYS A 304 36.87 -25.07 0.79
N GLU A 305 37.30 -25.26 2.03
CA GLU A 305 38.39 -24.50 2.67
C GLU A 305 38.77 -25.17 4.01
N ALA A 306 40.08 -25.22 4.27
CA ALA A 306 40.72 -25.97 5.36
C ALA A 306 40.66 -25.22 6.71
N PRO A 307 40.98 -25.88 7.84
CA PRO A 307 40.44 -25.55 9.15
C PRO A 307 41.35 -24.63 9.97
N HIS A 308 40.83 -23.54 10.53
CA HIS A 308 41.37 -22.94 11.75
C HIS A 308 40.29 -22.25 12.58
N THR A 309 40.20 -22.71 13.85
CA THR A 309 39.66 -22.05 15.05
C THR A 309 38.18 -21.65 15.08
N ILE A 310 37.51 -22.20 16.10
CA ILE A 310 36.11 -22.04 16.47
C ILE A 310 35.73 -20.55 16.54
N SER A 311 35.17 -20.01 15.46
CA SER A 311 34.32 -18.82 15.46
C SER A 311 33.11 -19.17 14.61
N SER A 312 31.97 -19.41 15.26
CA SER A 312 30.69 -19.55 14.58
C SER A 312 30.24 -18.16 14.13
N LEU A 313 30.87 -17.63 13.06
CA LEU A 313 30.51 -16.35 12.47
C LEU A 313 29.05 -16.41 12.00
N LYS A 314 28.14 -15.92 12.85
CA LYS A 314 26.75 -15.69 12.45
C LYS A 314 26.72 -14.36 11.70
N THR A 315 26.21 -14.39 10.47
CA THR A 315 26.05 -13.23 9.62
C THR A 315 24.58 -12.82 9.63
N ASP A 316 24.31 -11.56 10.00
CA ASP A 316 23.04 -10.90 9.68
C ASP A 316 23.25 -10.13 8.38
N ASP A 317 22.68 -10.61 7.27
CA ASP A 317 22.62 -9.94 5.99
C ASP A 317 21.36 -9.07 5.90
N GLY A 318 21.33 -8.01 6.72
CA GLY A 318 20.28 -7.00 6.70
C GLY A 318 20.46 -5.96 5.60
N PHE A 319 19.36 -5.44 5.06
CA PHE A 319 19.36 -4.16 4.33
C PHE A 319 18.95 -3.03 5.29
N TYR A 320 19.77 -1.98 5.42
CA TYR A 320 19.47 -0.74 6.17
C TYR A 320 18.90 0.28 5.18
N GLY A 321 17.70 0.04 4.70
CA GLY A 321 17.20 0.80 3.57
C GLY A 321 16.70 -0.18 2.57
N ILE A 322 15.41 -0.42 2.66
CA ILE A 322 14.61 -0.64 1.48
C ILE A 322 14.01 0.74 1.19
N SER A 323 14.79 1.62 0.56
CA SER A 323 14.40 3.00 0.23
C SER A 323 13.76 3.14 -1.15
N ASN A 324 13.42 2.03 -1.79
CA ASN A 324 12.34 2.02 -2.79
C ASN A 324 10.96 1.71 -2.18
N SER A 325 10.89 1.45 -0.87
CA SER A 325 9.63 1.47 -0.10
C SER A 325 9.61 2.50 1.04
N LEU A 326 10.74 3.14 1.38
CA LEU A 326 10.81 4.20 2.40
C LEU A 326 10.41 5.61 1.92
N ASN A 327 10.06 5.79 0.64
CA ASN A 327 9.36 7.00 0.20
C ASN A 327 7.90 7.04 0.71
N GLY A 328 7.38 5.92 1.21
CA GLY A 328 6.18 5.89 2.05
C GLY A 328 6.45 6.47 3.45
N ASP A 329 7.54 6.05 4.10
CA ASP A 329 7.78 6.37 5.52
C ASP A 329 8.62 7.65 5.74
N ILE A 330 9.29 8.24 4.74
CA ILE A 330 9.84 9.61 4.84
C ILE A 330 8.72 10.67 4.88
N ASN A 331 7.53 10.33 4.37
CA ASN A 331 6.33 11.13 4.66
C ASN A 331 5.80 10.92 6.11
N GLU A 332 6.27 9.88 6.81
CA GLU A 332 5.86 9.51 8.19
C GLU A 332 6.96 9.79 9.25
N TYR A 333 8.24 10.00 8.89
CA TYR A 333 9.29 10.50 9.80
C TYR A 333 9.19 12.01 10.05
N VAL A 334 8.31 12.69 9.32
CA VAL A 334 7.81 13.99 9.75
C VAL A 334 6.97 13.85 11.03
N GLU A 335 6.55 12.67 11.48
CA GLU A 335 5.94 12.45 12.81
C GLU A 335 6.95 12.51 13.97
N LYS A 336 7.66 13.63 14.11
CA LYS A 336 8.15 14.03 15.43
C LYS A 336 6.93 14.42 16.28
N SER A 337 6.51 13.46 17.11
CA SER A 337 6.02 13.62 18.49
C SER A 337 5.08 14.81 18.75
N ASN A 338 3.78 14.55 18.66
CA ASN A 338 2.76 15.27 19.44
C ASN A 338 1.86 14.23 20.14
N LYS A 339 2.44 13.44 21.06
CA LYS A 339 1.65 12.61 21.97
C LYS A 339 1.05 13.53 23.02
N VAL A 340 -0.24 13.84 22.93
CA VAL A 340 -0.93 14.64 23.94
C VAL A 340 -1.56 13.70 24.96
N ALA A 341 -1.15 13.83 26.22
CA ALA A 341 -1.82 13.13 27.31
C ALA A 341 -3.21 13.73 27.51
N LEU A 342 -4.25 12.89 27.42
CA LEU A 342 -5.60 13.30 27.79
C LEU A 342 -5.68 13.24 29.31
N ILE A 343 -5.75 14.42 29.94
CA ILE A 343 -5.79 14.57 31.38
C ILE A 343 -7.25 14.77 31.79
N ARG A 344 -7.71 13.94 32.73
CA ARG A 344 -8.97 14.21 33.43
C ARG A 344 -8.67 15.20 34.55
N ASP A 345 -9.25 16.39 34.46
CA ASP A 345 -9.09 17.46 35.44
C ASP A 345 -10.22 17.39 36.47
N ASP A 346 -10.05 16.50 37.45
CA ASP A 346 -10.88 16.50 38.64
C ASP A 346 -10.11 17.31 39.72
N TYR A 347 -10.74 18.31 40.34
CA TYR A 347 -10.16 19.33 41.27
C TYR A 347 -9.22 18.83 42.39
N ILE A 348 -9.05 17.51 42.56
CA ILE A 348 -8.27 16.87 43.62
C ILE A 348 -7.11 16.01 43.08
N ARG A 349 -7.14 15.52 41.81
CA ARG A 349 -6.03 14.76 41.18
C ARG A 349 -6.06 14.84 39.65
N LYS A 350 -4.96 15.28 39.04
CA LYS A 350 -4.71 15.12 37.60
C LYS A 350 -4.29 13.68 37.31
N SER A 351 -5.08 12.94 36.53
CA SER A 351 -4.74 11.60 36.08
C SER A 351 -4.80 11.50 34.56
N ILE A 352 -3.79 10.83 33.98
CA ILE A 352 -3.75 10.56 32.54
C ILE A 352 -4.74 9.43 32.25
N VAL A 353 -5.82 9.74 31.53
CA VAL A 353 -6.87 8.77 31.15
C VAL A 353 -6.65 8.17 29.77
N GLY A 354 -5.75 8.76 28.98
CA GLY A 354 -5.39 8.26 27.67
C GLY A 354 -4.29 9.06 27.00
N GLN A 355 -3.89 8.60 25.82
CA GLN A 355 -2.90 9.26 24.98
C GLN A 355 -3.50 9.38 23.58
N LEU A 356 -3.39 10.57 22.99
CA LEU A 356 -3.73 10.87 21.61
C LEU A 356 -2.43 10.91 20.79
N THR A 357 -2.36 10.08 19.76
CA THR A 357 -1.27 10.11 18.76
C THR A 357 -1.86 10.70 17.48
N LEU A 358 -1.24 11.77 16.99
CA LEU A 358 -1.67 12.47 15.77
C LEU A 358 -0.60 12.29 14.69
N SER A 359 -0.98 11.62 13.62
CA SER A 359 -0.21 11.58 12.38
C SER A 359 -0.35 12.91 11.64
N TYR A 360 0.75 13.41 11.08
CA TYR A 360 0.72 14.66 10.33
C TYR A 360 1.63 14.61 9.11
N LEU A 361 1.12 15.16 8.01
CA LEU A 361 1.89 15.44 6.81
C LEU A 361 2.31 16.92 6.84
N VAL A 362 3.61 17.21 6.78
CA VAL A 362 4.05 18.58 6.49
C VAL A 362 3.83 18.85 5.01
N LEU A 363 2.96 19.80 4.74
CA LEU A 363 2.74 20.29 3.39
C LEU A 363 3.86 21.25 3.01
N THR A 364 4.57 20.94 1.94
CA THR A 364 5.54 21.85 1.35
C THR A 364 4.82 22.91 0.50
N PRO A 365 5.27 24.17 0.49
CA PRO A 365 4.64 25.20 -0.31
C PRO A 365 4.79 24.91 -1.80
N PHE A 366 3.71 25.01 -2.57
CA PHE A 366 3.76 25.03 -4.03
C PHE A 366 4.07 26.46 -4.50
N VAL A 367 5.27 26.66 -5.06
CA VAL A 367 5.76 27.97 -5.48
C VAL A 367 5.61 28.12 -6.98
N HIS A 368 4.78 29.08 -7.39
CA HIS A 368 4.59 29.42 -8.80
C HIS A 368 4.26 30.91 -8.93
N PRO A 369 4.79 31.64 -9.93
CA PRO A 369 4.57 33.09 -10.06
C PRO A 369 3.09 33.50 -10.12
N LYS A 370 2.24 32.65 -10.72
CA LYS A 370 0.78 32.86 -10.82
C LYS A 370 0.00 32.35 -9.58
N ASN A 371 0.64 31.71 -8.61
CA ASN A 371 0.04 31.31 -7.33
C ASN A 371 0.23 32.43 -6.30
N ASN A 372 -0.52 33.51 -6.49
CA ASN A 372 -0.46 34.71 -5.67
C ASN A 372 -1.87 35.22 -5.35
N ILE A 373 -1.95 36.25 -4.51
CA ILE A 373 -3.22 36.81 -4.04
C ILE A 373 -3.90 37.77 -5.04
N ALA A 374 -3.32 38.05 -6.20
CA ALA A 374 -3.92 38.93 -7.20
C ALA A 374 -5.14 38.29 -7.89
N HIS A 375 -5.20 36.96 -7.94
CA HIS A 375 -6.27 36.20 -8.59
C HIS A 375 -6.78 35.07 -7.69
N VAL A 376 -7.51 35.41 -6.63
CA VAL A 376 -8.11 34.46 -5.68
C VAL A 376 -9.56 34.19 -6.07
N TRP A 377 -9.86 33.03 -6.65
CA TRP A 377 -11.23 32.57 -6.95
C TRP A 377 -11.73 31.50 -6.00
N ARG A 378 -10.87 30.96 -5.13
CA ARG A 378 -11.22 29.88 -4.19
C ARG A 378 -12.33 30.22 -3.22
N SER A 379 -12.62 31.51 -3.00
CA SER A 379 -13.66 32.00 -2.08
C SER A 379 -14.87 32.57 -2.81
N TYR A 380 -14.87 32.52 -4.14
CA TYR A 380 -15.86 33.19 -4.97
C TYR A 380 -16.84 32.19 -5.56
N TRP A 381 -18.02 32.10 -4.94
CA TRP A 381 -19.20 31.49 -5.53
C TRP A 381 -20.36 32.48 -5.46
N ARG A 382 -20.76 33.02 -6.62
CA ARG A 382 -21.97 33.84 -6.72
C ARG A 382 -23.17 32.96 -6.97
N GLU A 383 -24.30 33.31 -6.35
CA GLU A 383 -25.60 32.73 -6.66
C GLU A 383 -25.85 32.81 -8.17
N ARG A 384 -26.25 31.67 -8.73
CA ARG A 384 -26.36 31.43 -10.17
C ARG A 384 -27.28 30.25 -10.43
N PRO A 385 -27.80 30.10 -11.65
CA PRO A 385 -28.47 28.87 -12.05
C PRO A 385 -27.58 27.64 -11.81
N PRO A 386 -28.16 26.51 -11.38
CA PRO A 386 -27.40 25.28 -11.17
C PRO A 386 -26.61 24.86 -12.42
N LEU A 387 -25.32 24.58 -12.24
CA LEU A 387 -24.43 24.20 -13.33
C LEU A 387 -24.79 22.83 -13.90
N THR A 388 -24.61 22.68 -15.20
CA THR A 388 -24.67 21.38 -15.87
C THR A 388 -23.26 20.99 -16.29
N ILE A 389 -22.74 19.92 -15.69
CA ILE A 389 -21.36 19.48 -15.82
C ILE A 389 -21.31 18.14 -16.56
N GLY A 390 -20.53 18.06 -17.63
CA GLY A 390 -20.36 16.82 -18.37
C GLY A 390 -19.36 15.87 -17.70
N HIS A 391 -19.81 14.70 -17.25
CA HIS A 391 -18.96 13.67 -16.64
C HIS A 391 -18.00 13.08 -17.68
N ARG A 392 -16.69 13.11 -17.42
CA ARG A 392 -15.64 12.68 -18.38
C ARG A 392 -15.82 13.30 -19.78
N GLY A 393 -16.36 14.53 -19.82
CA GLY A 393 -16.84 15.20 -21.02
C GLY A 393 -18.29 14.83 -21.37
N MET A 394 -18.48 13.96 -22.35
CA MET A 394 -19.76 13.60 -22.93
C MET A 394 -20.49 12.45 -22.21
N GLY A 395 -19.93 11.97 -21.10
CA GLY A 395 -20.40 10.82 -20.35
C GLY A 395 -19.64 9.52 -20.67
N ARG A 396 -19.98 8.48 -19.91
CA ARG A 396 -19.43 7.13 -20.03
C ARG A 396 -19.68 6.52 -21.41
N SER A 397 -18.68 5.81 -21.90
CA SER A 397 -18.65 5.22 -23.26
C SER A 397 -18.82 3.71 -23.29
N TYR A 398 -18.68 3.04 -22.14
CA TYR A 398 -18.69 1.57 -22.04
C TYR A 398 -19.89 1.01 -21.26
N TYR A 399 -20.55 1.85 -20.47
CA TYR A 399 -21.71 1.47 -19.66
C TYR A 399 -22.56 2.72 -19.42
N GLN A 400 -23.88 2.56 -19.45
CA GLN A 400 -24.87 3.60 -19.16
C GLN A 400 -26.03 2.96 -18.40
N VAL A 401 -26.75 3.76 -17.62
CA VAL A 401 -28.03 3.35 -17.03
C VAL A 401 -28.99 2.88 -18.11
N ASP A 402 -29.71 1.79 -17.87
CA ASP A 402 -30.68 1.23 -18.80
C ASP A 402 -31.70 2.28 -19.27
N GLY A 403 -31.98 2.29 -20.57
CA GLY A 403 -32.90 3.24 -21.21
C GLY A 403 -32.26 4.54 -21.71
N TYR A 404 -30.97 4.77 -21.46
CA TYR A 404 -30.25 5.96 -21.93
C TYR A 404 -29.16 5.60 -22.96
N ARG A 405 -28.86 6.54 -23.87
CA ARG A 405 -27.85 6.33 -24.91
C ARG A 405 -26.44 6.47 -24.34
N LEU A 406 -25.50 5.65 -24.80
CA LEU A 406 -24.08 5.84 -24.55
C LEU A 406 -23.57 7.14 -25.16
N ALA A 407 -22.50 7.68 -24.58
CA ALA A 407 -21.80 8.82 -25.15
C ALA A 407 -21.37 8.53 -26.59
N LEU A 408 -21.58 9.50 -27.49
CA LEU A 408 -21.21 9.37 -28.91
C LEU A 408 -19.70 9.42 -29.11
N THR A 409 -18.98 10.02 -28.18
CA THR A 409 -17.52 10.11 -28.16
C THR A 409 -16.97 9.44 -26.92
N ARG A 410 -15.78 8.86 -27.07
CA ARG A 410 -15.07 8.19 -25.98
C ARG A 410 -14.85 9.15 -24.81
N GLU A 411 -15.17 8.70 -23.61
CA GLU A 411 -14.96 9.41 -22.34
C GLU A 411 -13.48 9.79 -22.17
N ASN A 412 -13.21 10.86 -21.42
CA ASN A 412 -11.86 11.31 -21.09
C ASN A 412 -10.97 11.62 -22.32
N THR A 413 -11.57 12.07 -23.43
CA THR A 413 -10.85 12.52 -24.64
C THR A 413 -11.04 14.02 -24.90
N LEU A 414 -10.08 14.67 -25.59
CA LEU A 414 -10.21 16.09 -25.94
C LEU A 414 -11.47 16.37 -26.78
N ALA A 415 -11.79 15.48 -27.72
CA ALA A 415 -13.00 15.56 -28.52
C ALA A 415 -14.27 15.55 -27.64
N SER A 416 -14.32 14.69 -26.63
CA SER A 416 -15.42 14.62 -25.66
C SER A 416 -15.60 15.95 -24.92
N PHE A 417 -14.51 16.53 -24.41
CA PHE A 417 -14.57 17.81 -23.69
C PHE A 417 -15.00 18.99 -24.57
N ILE A 418 -14.46 19.08 -25.78
CA ILE A 418 -14.80 20.13 -26.76
C ILE A 418 -16.27 20.05 -27.15
N LEU A 419 -16.79 18.84 -27.41
CA LEU A 419 -18.18 18.64 -27.80
C LEU A 419 -19.14 18.93 -26.64
N ALA A 420 -18.81 18.54 -25.42
CA ALA A 420 -19.62 18.85 -24.25
C ALA A 420 -19.75 20.37 -24.05
N GLY A 421 -18.63 21.09 -24.07
CA GLY A 421 -18.62 22.56 -23.96
C GLY A 421 -19.41 23.25 -25.08
N ARG A 422 -19.20 22.84 -26.33
CA ARG A 422 -19.94 23.36 -27.49
C ARG A 422 -21.44 23.05 -27.46
N SER A 423 -21.83 22.00 -26.76
CA SER A 423 -23.24 21.66 -26.58
C SER A 423 -23.93 22.51 -25.51
N GLY A 424 -23.15 23.26 -24.73
CA GLY A 424 -23.62 24.19 -23.69
C GLY A 424 -23.36 23.71 -22.27
N ALA A 425 -22.50 22.70 -22.06
CA ALA A 425 -22.07 22.34 -20.71
C ALA A 425 -21.29 23.51 -20.08
N ASP A 426 -21.59 23.84 -18.82
CA ASP A 426 -20.91 24.92 -18.10
C ASP A 426 -19.47 24.53 -17.76
N PHE A 427 -19.32 23.25 -17.37
CA PHE A 427 -18.05 22.62 -17.01
C PHE A 427 -17.98 21.20 -17.60
N VAL A 428 -16.78 20.67 -17.69
CA VAL A 428 -16.51 19.24 -17.86
C VAL A 428 -15.72 18.72 -16.68
N GLU A 429 -16.06 17.53 -16.22
CA GLU A 429 -15.34 16.78 -15.19
C GLU A 429 -14.45 15.74 -15.87
N PHE A 430 -13.29 15.46 -15.26
CA PHE A 430 -12.40 14.37 -15.64
C PHE A 430 -11.41 14.02 -14.52
N ASP A 431 -10.96 12.77 -14.52
CA ASP A 431 -9.95 12.23 -13.61
C ASP A 431 -8.52 12.52 -14.10
N VAL A 432 -7.69 13.07 -13.23
CA VAL A 432 -6.25 13.24 -13.46
C VAL A 432 -5.45 12.30 -12.57
N GLN A 433 -4.51 11.58 -13.18
CA GLN A 433 -3.48 10.82 -12.47
C GLN A 433 -2.11 10.93 -13.14
N LEU A 434 -1.07 10.52 -12.42
CA LEU A 434 0.32 10.56 -12.91
C LEU A 434 0.77 9.18 -13.40
N THR A 435 1.46 9.19 -14.54
CA THR A 435 2.22 8.05 -15.07
C THR A 435 3.51 7.81 -14.28
N LYS A 436 4.24 6.74 -14.59
CA LYS A 436 5.50 6.39 -13.91
C LYS A 436 6.53 7.52 -13.94
N ASP A 437 6.66 8.18 -15.08
CA ASP A 437 7.53 9.34 -15.33
C ASP A 437 6.87 10.68 -14.95
N GLN A 438 5.82 10.63 -14.12
CA GLN A 438 5.17 11.78 -13.49
C GLN A 438 4.53 12.76 -14.51
N VAL A 439 4.12 12.25 -15.68
CA VAL A 439 3.33 13.01 -16.67
C VAL A 439 1.86 12.97 -16.25
N PRO A 440 1.19 14.13 -16.06
CA PRO A 440 -0.24 14.17 -15.75
C PRO A 440 -1.08 13.78 -16.96
N ILE A 441 -1.85 12.71 -16.83
CA ILE A 441 -2.75 12.20 -17.86
C ILE A 441 -4.19 12.21 -17.36
N ILE A 442 -5.12 12.16 -18.32
CA ILE A 442 -6.55 12.10 -18.06
C ILE A 442 -7.02 10.66 -18.26
N TYR A 443 -7.34 9.98 -17.17
CA TYR A 443 -7.80 8.59 -17.18
C TYR A 443 -8.41 8.21 -15.82
N HIS A 444 -9.50 7.45 -15.83
CA HIS A 444 -10.26 7.14 -14.62
C HIS A 444 -9.69 5.98 -13.81
N ASP A 445 -9.35 4.85 -14.43
CA ASP A 445 -8.99 3.64 -13.70
C ASP A 445 -7.50 3.67 -13.30
N PHE A 446 -7.14 3.07 -12.16
CA PHE A 446 -5.74 2.99 -11.75
C PHE A 446 -4.96 1.92 -12.54
N LEU A 447 -5.67 0.98 -13.15
CA LEU A 447 -5.12 -0.20 -13.82
C LEU A 447 -5.57 -0.21 -15.28
N VAL A 448 -4.72 -0.78 -16.14
CA VAL A 448 -5.02 -1.10 -17.54
C VAL A 448 -4.72 -2.57 -17.80
N ASN A 449 -5.55 -3.21 -18.64
CA ASN A 449 -5.28 -4.55 -19.13
C ASN A 449 -4.33 -4.48 -20.34
N ALA A 450 -3.12 -5.02 -20.20
CA ALA A 450 -2.12 -5.11 -21.24
C ALA A 450 -1.99 -6.56 -21.74
N GLY A 451 -2.13 -6.77 -23.05
CA GLY A 451 -1.86 -8.06 -23.68
C GLY A 451 -0.48 -8.06 -24.33
N LEU A 452 0.33 -9.09 -24.09
CA LEU A 452 1.56 -9.32 -24.84
C LEU A 452 1.20 -10.07 -26.13
N GLU A 453 1.27 -9.38 -27.26
CA GLU A 453 0.99 -10.00 -28.56
C GLU A 453 2.32 -10.46 -29.20
N ASP A 454 2.53 -11.77 -29.24
CA ASP A 454 3.53 -12.36 -30.12
C ASP A 454 2.94 -12.40 -31.54
N LYS A 455 3.50 -11.57 -32.43
CA LYS A 455 3.05 -11.42 -33.83
C LYS A 455 3.01 -12.74 -34.61
N HIS A 456 3.68 -13.80 -34.13
CA HIS A 456 3.75 -15.11 -34.79
C HIS A 456 2.86 -16.16 -34.10
N ALA A 457 2.41 -15.91 -32.87
CA ALA A 457 1.61 -16.85 -32.08
C ALA A 457 0.15 -16.96 -32.55
N GLY A 458 -0.43 -15.88 -33.08
CA GLY A 458 -1.79 -15.89 -33.62
C GLY A 458 -2.01 -16.89 -34.77
N ALA A 459 -0.95 -17.22 -35.52
CA ALA A 459 -0.99 -18.24 -36.57
C ALA A 459 -1.15 -19.68 -36.04
N PHE A 460 -0.88 -19.90 -34.75
CA PHE A 460 -0.98 -21.20 -34.07
C PHE A 460 -2.17 -21.30 -33.09
N GLY A 461 -3.06 -20.30 -33.05
CA GLY A 461 -4.29 -20.34 -32.26
C GLY A 461 -4.12 -20.08 -30.75
N THR A 462 -2.96 -19.60 -30.30
CA THR A 462 -2.73 -19.19 -28.91
C THR A 462 -3.41 -17.85 -28.61
N LYS A 463 -4.12 -17.77 -27.48
CA LYS A 463 -4.77 -16.54 -27.01
C LYS A 463 -3.73 -15.64 -26.31
N PRO A 464 -3.77 -14.32 -26.48
CA PRO A 464 -2.90 -13.41 -25.75
C PRO A 464 -3.15 -13.51 -24.24
N GLU A 465 -2.10 -13.66 -23.44
CA GLU A 465 -2.18 -13.49 -22.00
C GLU A 465 -2.32 -12.01 -21.66
N THR A 466 -3.32 -11.67 -20.85
CA THR A 466 -3.60 -10.31 -20.40
C THR A 466 -3.16 -10.12 -18.96
N TYR A 467 -2.42 -9.05 -18.69
CA TYR A 467 -1.93 -8.67 -17.37
C TYR A 467 -2.49 -7.30 -16.98
N GLU A 468 -2.92 -7.14 -15.73
CA GLU A 468 -3.27 -5.82 -15.18
C GLU A 468 -2.00 -5.09 -14.78
N ILE A 469 -1.80 -3.88 -15.32
CA ILE A 469 -0.65 -3.02 -15.03
C ILE A 469 -1.17 -1.68 -14.50
N GLY A 470 -0.53 -1.17 -13.45
CA GLY A 470 -0.84 0.17 -12.92
C GLY A 470 -0.40 1.28 -13.85
N ILE A 471 -1.23 2.31 -14.01
CA ILE A 471 -0.85 3.54 -14.73
C ILE A 471 0.43 4.15 -14.14
N HIS A 472 0.57 4.13 -12.82
CA HIS A 472 1.73 4.59 -12.08
C HIS A 472 3.01 3.74 -12.28
N ASP A 473 2.89 2.57 -12.91
CA ASP A 473 3.98 1.66 -13.27
C ASP A 473 4.38 1.76 -14.75
N MET A 474 3.63 2.50 -15.56
CA MET A 474 3.90 2.71 -16.99
C MET A 474 4.31 4.15 -17.28
N THR A 475 5.37 4.33 -18.05
CA THR A 475 5.72 5.67 -18.58
C THR A 475 4.68 6.13 -19.60
N TYR A 476 4.54 7.45 -19.78
CA TYR A 476 3.64 8.01 -20.78
C TYR A 476 3.92 7.44 -22.19
N ARG A 477 5.20 7.32 -22.54
CA ARG A 477 5.62 6.71 -23.82
C ARG A 477 5.13 5.27 -23.96
N GLN A 478 5.22 4.46 -22.90
CA GLN A 478 4.75 3.07 -22.93
C GLN A 478 3.22 3.01 -23.11
N LEU A 479 2.49 3.92 -22.48
CA LEU A 479 1.03 4.00 -22.62
C LEU A 479 0.60 4.38 -24.04
N THR A 480 1.24 5.37 -24.67
CA THR A 480 0.85 5.83 -26.01
C THR A 480 1.35 4.94 -27.15
N GLN A 481 2.43 4.20 -26.95
CA GLN A 481 2.98 3.26 -27.95
C GLN A 481 2.29 1.88 -27.92
N SER A 482 1.41 1.64 -26.95
CA SER A 482 0.63 0.40 -26.85
C SER A 482 -0.54 0.42 -27.84
N TYR A 483 -0.79 -0.69 -28.54
CA TYR A 483 -1.98 -0.78 -29.41
C TYR A 483 -3.23 -0.93 -28.54
N THR A 484 -4.12 0.06 -28.57
CA THR A 484 -5.33 0.03 -27.76
C THR A 484 -6.51 -0.55 -28.54
N THR A 485 -6.98 -1.73 -28.16
CA THR A 485 -8.21 -2.31 -28.70
C THR A 485 -9.36 -2.04 -27.72
N PRO A 486 -10.42 -1.29 -28.11
CA PRO A 486 -11.60 -1.18 -27.26
C PRO A 486 -12.21 -2.57 -27.03
N VAL A 487 -12.61 -2.88 -25.80
CA VAL A 487 -13.34 -4.12 -25.49
C VAL A 487 -14.60 -4.17 -26.40
N PRO A 488 -14.84 -5.26 -27.15
CA PRO A 488 -15.98 -5.31 -28.07
C PRO A 488 -17.30 -5.23 -27.30
N HIS A 489 -18.15 -4.27 -27.65
CA HIS A 489 -19.57 -4.30 -27.33
C HIS A 489 -20.36 -4.52 -28.63
N LYS A 490 -21.48 -5.23 -28.55
CA LYS A 490 -22.32 -5.59 -29.71
C LYS A 490 -22.62 -4.36 -30.57
N GLY A 491 -21.95 -4.26 -31.73
CA GLY A 491 -22.20 -3.23 -32.75
C GLY A 491 -20.99 -2.33 -33.02
N ASN A 492 -20.21 -2.68 -34.05
CA ASN A 492 -19.12 -1.85 -34.58
C ASN A 492 -19.62 -0.48 -35.05
N LYS A 493 -19.28 0.60 -34.33
CA LYS A 493 -19.46 2.00 -34.80
C LYS A 493 -18.26 2.92 -34.54
N THR A 494 -17.19 2.46 -33.91
CA THR A 494 -16.06 3.29 -33.46
C THR A 494 -15.26 3.94 -34.61
N GLN A 495 -15.09 3.24 -35.74
CA GLN A 495 -14.38 3.77 -36.93
C GLN A 495 -15.14 4.90 -37.66
N VAL A 496 -16.48 4.91 -37.60
CA VAL A 496 -17.29 5.94 -38.25
C VAL A 496 -17.18 7.28 -37.51
N LEU A 497 -16.99 7.24 -36.20
CA LEU A 497 -16.87 8.42 -35.36
C LEU A 497 -15.54 9.13 -35.54
N GLN A 498 -14.41 8.40 -35.55
CA GLN A 498 -13.08 8.97 -35.80
C GLN A 498 -13.08 9.73 -37.13
N ASN A 499 -13.62 9.13 -38.19
CA ASN A 499 -13.73 9.76 -39.51
C ASN A 499 -14.65 10.99 -39.52
N ARG A 500 -15.68 11.04 -38.65
CA ARG A 500 -16.61 12.18 -38.55
C ARG A 500 -16.03 13.34 -37.74
N VAL A 501 -15.27 13.06 -36.67
CA VAL A 501 -14.57 14.08 -35.87
C VAL A 501 -13.51 14.75 -36.73
N LYS A 502 -12.68 13.98 -37.44
CA LYS A 502 -11.72 14.47 -38.44
C LYS A 502 -12.39 15.40 -39.47
N LYS A 503 -13.49 14.95 -40.09
CA LYS A 503 -14.21 15.73 -41.11
C LYS A 503 -14.75 17.09 -40.65
N HIS A 504 -15.04 17.29 -39.35
CA HIS A 504 -15.68 18.51 -38.85
C HIS A 504 -14.75 19.39 -38.01
N TRP A 505 -13.49 19.01 -37.84
CA TRP A 505 -12.52 19.66 -36.94
C TRP A 505 -12.28 21.15 -37.25
N ALA A 506 -12.10 21.53 -38.52
CA ALA A 506 -11.95 22.93 -38.92
C ALA A 506 -13.17 23.82 -38.56
N ARG A 507 -14.38 23.22 -38.56
CA ARG A 507 -15.61 23.88 -38.06
C ARG A 507 -15.66 23.93 -36.52
N LEU A 508 -14.95 23.00 -35.87
CA LEU A 508 -14.84 22.89 -34.41
C LEU A 508 -13.76 23.80 -33.79
N GLN A 509 -12.97 24.52 -34.59
CA GLN A 509 -12.03 25.55 -34.10
C GLN A 509 -12.57 26.99 -34.18
N GLY A 510 -13.74 27.21 -34.77
CA GLY A 510 -14.43 28.51 -34.70
C GLY A 510 -14.17 29.47 -35.87
N ASP A 511 -13.52 29.01 -36.95
CA ASP A 511 -13.37 29.83 -38.16
C ASP A 511 -14.71 29.99 -38.89
N LYS A 512 -15.38 31.13 -38.64
CA LYS A 512 -16.63 31.52 -39.31
C LYS A 512 -16.44 31.92 -40.78
N LYS A 513 -15.24 31.79 -41.36
CA LYS A 513 -14.96 32.15 -42.76
C LYS A 513 -13.98 31.18 -43.42
N VAL A 514 -14.39 29.92 -43.63
CA VAL A 514 -13.76 29.10 -44.67
C VAL A 514 -14.85 28.54 -45.56
N MET A 515 -14.94 29.10 -46.77
CA MET A 515 -15.65 28.45 -47.87
C MET A 515 -14.97 27.10 -48.15
N SER A 516 -15.78 26.09 -48.46
CA SER A 516 -15.33 24.73 -48.81
C SER A 516 -14.03 24.75 -49.64
N PRO A 517 -12.97 23.99 -49.27
CA PRO A 517 -11.73 24.03 -50.01
C PRO A 517 -11.98 23.60 -51.47
N ARG A 518 -11.72 24.51 -52.41
CA ARG A 518 -11.56 24.12 -53.81
C ARG A 518 -10.31 23.25 -53.88
N ARG A 519 -10.42 22.09 -54.54
CA ARG A 519 -9.31 21.15 -54.80
C ARG A 519 -8.12 21.91 -55.42
N GLY A 520 -7.14 22.24 -54.59
CA GLY A 520 -5.81 22.66 -54.98
C GLY A 520 -4.81 21.78 -54.24
N HIS A 521 -3.75 21.37 -54.93
CA HIS A 521 -2.71 20.48 -54.39
C HIS A 521 -2.14 21.02 -53.07
N ILE A 522 -2.39 20.28 -51.98
CA ILE A 522 -1.69 20.42 -50.72
C ILE A 522 -0.46 19.51 -50.79
N THR A 523 0.70 20.03 -50.40
CA THR A 523 1.97 19.29 -50.37
C THR A 523 1.96 18.23 -49.25
N ARG A 524 2.50 17.04 -49.53
CA ARG A 524 2.53 15.86 -48.63
C ARG A 524 3.01 16.12 -47.21
N ASP A 525 3.86 17.12 -47.00
CA ASP A 525 4.39 17.44 -45.67
C ASP A 525 3.34 18.14 -44.77
N ALA A 526 2.42 18.91 -45.36
CA ALA A 526 1.32 19.57 -44.61
C ALA A 526 0.15 18.61 -44.29
N GLU A 527 0.02 17.50 -45.01
CA GLU A 527 -0.97 16.45 -44.68
C GLU A 527 -0.51 15.64 -43.45
N LYS A 528 0.79 15.41 -43.29
CA LYS A 528 1.36 14.70 -42.12
C LYS A 528 1.17 15.47 -40.81
N ASP A 529 1.46 16.77 -40.82
CA ASP A 529 1.33 17.61 -39.62
C ASP A 529 -0.15 17.72 -39.17
N ASN A 530 -1.09 17.83 -40.12
CA ASN A 530 -2.53 17.87 -39.80
C ASN A 530 -3.09 16.51 -39.32
N GLU A 531 -2.58 15.39 -39.83
CA GLU A 531 -3.00 14.07 -39.35
C GLU A 531 -2.54 13.83 -37.90
N GLU A 532 -1.29 14.21 -37.56
CA GLU A 532 -0.77 14.11 -36.19
C GLU A 532 -1.55 14.99 -35.19
N GLU A 533 -1.95 16.21 -35.57
CA GLU A 533 -2.79 17.09 -34.74
C GLU A 533 -4.20 16.54 -34.49
N GLU A 534 -4.83 15.88 -35.47
CA GLU A 534 -6.18 15.33 -35.35
C GLU A 534 -6.22 14.01 -34.56
N HIS A 535 -5.14 13.21 -34.59
CA HIS A 535 -5.04 11.96 -33.84
C HIS A 535 -5.08 12.21 -32.32
N HIS A 536 -4.44 13.29 -31.87
CA HIS A 536 -4.38 13.70 -30.47
C HIS A 536 -5.77 13.90 -29.81
N LEU A 537 -6.81 14.15 -30.61
CA LEU A 537 -8.15 14.50 -30.12
C LEU A 537 -8.93 13.32 -29.56
N VAL A 538 -8.60 12.12 -30.04
CA VAL A 538 -9.25 10.85 -29.69
C VAL A 538 -8.31 9.93 -28.92
N ASP A 539 -7.16 10.46 -28.49
CA ASP A 539 -6.16 9.75 -27.70
C ASP A 539 -6.78 9.12 -26.46
N PHE A 540 -6.33 7.91 -26.15
CA PHE A 540 -6.86 7.17 -25.02
C PHE A 540 -6.35 7.68 -23.66
N PHE A 541 -5.15 8.29 -23.66
CA PHE A 541 -4.51 8.85 -22.48
C PHE A 541 -4.03 10.28 -22.78
N PRO A 542 -4.93 11.25 -23.02
CA PRO A 542 -4.50 12.60 -23.32
C PRO A 542 -3.80 13.21 -22.09
N ARG A 543 -2.77 14.04 -22.31
CA ARG A 543 -2.13 14.75 -21.19
C ARG A 543 -3.03 15.88 -20.72
N LEU A 544 -2.94 16.21 -19.44
CA LEU A 544 -3.62 17.38 -18.89
C LEU A 544 -3.20 18.67 -19.61
N GLU A 545 -1.93 18.76 -19.98
CA GLU A 545 -1.38 19.89 -20.74
C GLU A 545 -2.13 20.11 -22.06
N ASP A 546 -2.40 19.03 -22.80
CA ASP A 546 -3.08 19.14 -24.10
C ASP A 546 -4.54 19.55 -23.94
N LEU A 547 -5.21 19.10 -22.88
CA LEU A 547 -6.54 19.60 -22.54
C LEU A 547 -6.50 21.10 -22.28
N LEU A 548 -5.55 21.57 -21.48
CA LEU A 548 -5.42 22.98 -21.15
C LEU A 548 -5.04 23.83 -22.38
N LYS A 549 -4.36 23.27 -23.38
CA LYS A 549 -4.05 24.00 -24.61
C LYS A 549 -5.21 24.04 -25.61
N HIS A 550 -5.90 22.92 -25.81
CA HIS A 550 -6.78 22.75 -26.96
C HIS A 550 -8.28 22.82 -26.65
N VAL A 551 -8.69 22.56 -25.40
CA VAL A 551 -10.10 22.75 -25.02
C VAL A 551 -10.37 24.26 -24.85
N PRO A 552 -11.44 24.82 -25.47
CA PRO A 552 -11.75 26.23 -25.40
C PRO A 552 -11.81 26.75 -23.95
N ALA A 553 -11.18 27.91 -23.70
CA ALA A 553 -10.98 28.45 -22.35
C ALA A 553 -12.29 28.88 -21.64
N GLU A 554 -13.37 29.05 -22.39
CA GLU A 554 -14.71 29.29 -21.86
C GLU A 554 -15.31 28.07 -21.16
N VAL A 555 -14.89 26.85 -21.53
CA VAL A 555 -15.36 25.62 -20.90
C VAL A 555 -14.71 25.51 -19.52
N GLY A 556 -15.53 25.48 -18.47
CA GLY A 556 -15.04 25.27 -17.12
C GLY A 556 -14.50 23.86 -16.92
N LEU A 557 -13.54 23.68 -16.02
CA LEU A 557 -13.00 22.35 -15.70
C LEU A 557 -13.23 22.01 -14.22
N ASN A 558 -13.80 20.83 -13.98
CA ASN A 558 -13.66 20.13 -12.71
C ASN A 558 -12.50 19.15 -12.86
N VAL A 559 -11.38 19.41 -12.18
CA VAL A 559 -10.21 18.55 -12.19
C VAL A 559 -10.31 17.60 -10.99
N GLU A 560 -10.77 16.38 -11.22
CA GLU A 560 -10.78 15.36 -10.18
C GLU A 560 -9.36 14.80 -10.00
N ILE A 561 -8.79 14.98 -8.80
CA ILE A 561 -7.52 14.35 -8.45
C ILE A 561 -7.80 12.88 -8.12
N LYS A 562 -7.38 11.99 -9.01
CA LYS A 562 -7.51 10.57 -8.78
C LYS A 562 -6.43 10.10 -7.80
N TYR A 563 -6.85 9.63 -6.64
CA TYR A 563 -5.95 9.28 -5.55
C TYR A 563 -6.38 7.96 -4.88
N PRO A 564 -5.46 7.00 -4.61
CA PRO A 564 -5.84 5.67 -4.15
C PRO A 564 -6.49 5.71 -2.77
N ASP A 565 -7.60 5.01 -2.63
CA ASP A 565 -8.32 4.96 -1.37
C ASP A 565 -7.52 4.15 -0.31
N PRO A 566 -7.59 4.52 0.97
CA PRO A 566 -6.78 3.90 2.02
C PRO A 566 -7.25 2.49 2.42
N PHE A 567 -8.36 1.98 1.90
CA PHE A 567 -8.93 0.69 2.32
C PHE A 567 -8.68 -0.42 1.28
N PHE A 568 -9.16 -0.24 0.06
CA PHE A 568 -9.02 -1.17 -1.06
C PHE A 568 -7.68 -1.01 -1.79
N ARG A 569 -7.05 0.16 -1.70
CA ARG A 569 -5.81 0.47 -2.42
C ARG A 569 -4.67 0.95 -1.51
N ALA A 570 -4.65 0.51 -0.25
CA ALA A 570 -3.64 0.88 0.73
C ALA A 570 -2.19 0.71 0.20
N THR A 571 -1.88 -0.43 -0.43
CA THR A 571 -0.54 -0.68 -0.99
C THR A 571 -0.16 0.31 -2.10
N MET A 572 -1.10 0.61 -3.01
CA MET A 572 -0.89 1.59 -4.07
C MET A 572 -0.76 3.00 -3.49
N ARG A 573 -1.59 3.34 -2.50
CA ARG A 573 -1.54 4.62 -1.79
C ARG A 573 -0.19 4.87 -1.12
N SER A 574 0.42 3.83 -0.57
CA SER A 574 1.73 3.90 0.09
C SER A 574 2.91 3.92 -0.89
N SER A 575 2.66 3.80 -2.20
CA SER A 575 3.70 3.94 -3.22
C SER A 575 4.21 5.38 -3.28
N SER A 576 5.51 5.54 -3.54
CA SER A 576 6.16 6.83 -3.74
C SER A 576 5.50 7.67 -4.85
N GLN A 577 4.90 6.99 -5.83
CA GLN A 577 4.19 7.62 -6.94
C GLN A 577 3.01 8.47 -6.50
N PHE A 578 2.46 8.20 -5.31
CA PHE A 578 1.33 8.93 -4.74
C PHE A 578 1.75 9.84 -3.57
N ALA A 579 3.02 10.18 -3.39
CA ALA A 579 3.43 11.13 -2.35
C ALA A 579 2.71 12.49 -2.53
N ILE A 580 1.78 12.85 -1.61
CA ILE A 580 0.82 13.96 -1.76
C ILE A 580 1.48 15.27 -2.20
N ASN A 581 2.62 15.64 -1.61
CA ASN A 581 3.33 16.86 -1.99
C ASN A 581 3.76 16.82 -3.47
N ALA A 582 4.57 15.83 -3.84
CA ALA A 582 5.10 15.71 -5.20
C ALA A 582 3.98 15.50 -6.24
N TYR A 583 3.00 14.67 -5.92
CA TYR A 583 1.87 14.36 -6.79
C TYR A 583 1.06 15.62 -7.13
N LEU A 584 0.69 16.39 -6.10
CA LEU A 584 -0.07 17.63 -6.30
C LEU A 584 0.78 18.72 -6.95
N ASP A 585 2.05 18.84 -6.60
CA ASP A 585 2.93 19.86 -7.19
C ASP A 585 3.07 19.66 -8.70
N LYS A 586 3.13 18.41 -9.19
CA LYS A 586 3.15 18.11 -10.64
C LYS A 586 1.85 18.50 -11.35
N VAL A 587 0.70 18.16 -10.77
CA VAL A 587 -0.60 18.54 -11.34
C VAL A 587 -0.78 20.06 -11.31
N LEU A 588 -0.49 20.70 -10.18
CA LEU A 588 -0.61 22.15 -10.01
C LEU A 588 0.34 22.89 -10.93
N GLN A 589 1.58 22.43 -11.12
CA GLN A 589 2.52 23.02 -12.07
C GLN A 589 1.91 23.08 -13.47
N CYS A 590 1.45 21.93 -13.99
CA CYS A 590 0.79 21.85 -15.30
C CYS A 590 -0.42 22.78 -15.40
N VAL A 591 -1.29 22.80 -14.38
CA VAL A 591 -2.46 23.69 -14.35
C VAL A 591 -2.05 25.16 -14.35
N PHE A 592 -1.11 25.58 -13.52
CA PHE A 592 -0.71 26.98 -13.41
C PHE A 592 0.09 27.47 -14.63
N ASP A 593 0.84 26.60 -15.29
CA ASP A 593 1.52 26.89 -16.55
C ASP A 593 0.51 27.15 -17.67
N HIS A 594 -0.48 26.28 -17.83
CA HIS A 594 -1.29 26.21 -19.06
C HIS A 594 -2.77 26.63 -18.91
N ALA A 595 -3.32 26.79 -17.70
CA ALA A 595 -4.75 27.08 -17.54
C ALA A 595 -5.18 28.49 -17.96
N GLY A 596 -4.27 29.46 -17.99
CA GLY A 596 -4.59 30.86 -18.30
C GLY A 596 -5.69 31.44 -17.39
N SER A 597 -6.75 31.98 -18.00
CA SER A 597 -7.92 32.58 -17.35
C SER A 597 -9.09 31.62 -17.15
N ARG A 598 -8.90 30.33 -17.40
CA ARG A 598 -9.97 29.34 -17.39
C ARG A 598 -10.56 29.14 -16.00
N ARG A 599 -11.88 28.94 -15.94
CA ARG A 599 -12.60 28.60 -14.71
C ARG A 599 -12.29 27.15 -14.33
N ILE A 600 -11.66 26.94 -13.18
CA ILE A 600 -11.29 25.60 -12.69
C ILE A 600 -11.71 25.47 -11.23
N PHE A 601 -12.19 24.30 -10.85
CA PHE A 601 -12.16 23.83 -9.46
C PHE A 601 -11.58 22.43 -9.40
N PHE A 602 -11.03 22.07 -8.23
CA PHE A 602 -10.55 20.73 -7.96
C PHE A 602 -11.56 19.94 -7.15
N SER A 603 -11.66 18.64 -7.40
CA SER A 603 -12.39 17.71 -6.56
C SER A 603 -11.53 16.49 -6.20
N CYS A 604 -11.78 15.86 -5.06
CA CYS A 604 -11.16 14.58 -4.70
C CYS A 604 -12.01 13.84 -3.66
N PHE A 605 -12.04 12.52 -3.70
CA PHE A 605 -12.66 11.70 -2.63
C PHE A 605 -11.81 11.65 -1.36
N ASP A 606 -10.51 11.97 -1.44
CA ASP A 606 -9.61 11.92 -0.31
C ASP A 606 -9.59 13.26 0.46
N PRO A 607 -9.96 13.27 1.76
CA PRO A 607 -9.97 14.49 2.57
C PRO A 607 -8.58 15.13 2.72
N SER A 608 -7.51 14.33 2.83
CA SER A 608 -6.14 14.84 2.99
C SER A 608 -5.64 15.53 1.73
N VAL A 609 -5.97 15.00 0.55
CA VAL A 609 -5.70 15.65 -0.74
C VAL A 609 -6.45 16.98 -0.86
N CYS A 610 -7.71 17.05 -0.41
CA CYS A 610 -8.48 18.30 -0.43
C CYS A 610 -7.84 19.39 0.46
N ILE A 611 -7.38 19.02 1.67
CA ILE A 611 -6.65 19.94 2.56
C ILE A 611 -5.36 20.41 1.88
N ALA A 612 -4.59 19.49 1.31
CA ALA A 612 -3.32 19.79 0.68
C ALA A 612 -3.49 20.72 -0.54
N LEU A 613 -4.45 20.45 -1.42
CA LEU A 613 -4.81 21.33 -2.55
C LEU A 613 -5.21 22.72 -2.07
N ARG A 614 -6.03 22.82 -1.03
CA ARG A 614 -6.46 24.13 -0.48
C ARG A 614 -5.28 24.91 0.08
N ALA A 615 -4.35 24.25 0.76
CA ALA A 615 -3.19 24.88 1.38
C ALA A 615 -2.14 25.31 0.34
N LYS A 616 -1.90 24.48 -0.68
CA LYS A 616 -0.87 24.70 -1.70
C LYS A 616 -1.21 25.83 -2.67
N GLN A 617 -2.48 26.16 -2.89
CA GLN A 617 -2.86 27.20 -3.84
C GLN A 617 -3.99 28.12 -3.38
N ALA A 618 -3.96 29.37 -3.84
CA ALA A 618 -4.95 30.39 -3.50
C ALA A 618 -6.01 30.63 -4.59
N LYS A 619 -5.78 30.14 -5.82
CA LYS A 619 -6.53 30.53 -7.01
C LYS A 619 -7.86 29.80 -7.16
N TYR A 620 -7.86 28.47 -7.17
CA TYR A 620 -9.00 27.64 -7.56
C TYR A 620 -9.75 27.06 -6.34
N PRO A 621 -11.09 26.96 -6.38
CA PRO A 621 -11.88 26.26 -5.38
C PRO A 621 -11.50 24.78 -5.26
N VAL A 622 -11.73 24.20 -4.08
CA VAL A 622 -11.57 22.77 -3.79
C VAL A 622 -12.86 22.25 -3.17
N LEU A 623 -13.39 21.16 -3.71
CA LEU A 623 -14.60 20.48 -3.24
C LEU A 623 -14.30 19.03 -2.85
N LEU A 624 -14.92 18.53 -1.77
CA LEU A 624 -14.78 17.13 -1.35
C LEU A 624 -15.82 16.25 -2.06
N LEU A 625 -15.40 15.15 -2.69
CA LEU A 625 -16.30 14.11 -3.21
C LEU A 625 -16.72 13.14 -2.10
N THR A 626 -17.99 12.74 -2.10
CA THR A 626 -18.56 11.85 -1.07
C THR A 626 -19.61 10.92 -1.67
N TYR A 627 -19.80 9.74 -1.07
CA TYR A 627 -20.90 8.82 -1.43
C TYR A 627 -22.26 9.31 -0.90
N GLY A 628 -22.30 10.32 -0.04
CA GLY A 628 -23.56 10.89 0.45
C GLY A 628 -24.38 9.95 1.34
N SER A 629 -23.87 8.76 1.65
CA SER A 629 -24.53 7.76 2.47
C SER A 629 -24.67 8.22 3.92
N MET A 630 -25.79 7.87 4.55
CA MET A 630 -26.06 8.12 5.97
C MET A 630 -25.51 6.96 6.82
N ALA A 631 -24.92 7.26 7.99
CA ALA A 631 -24.44 6.26 8.95
C ALA A 631 -25.61 5.40 9.50
N PRO A 632 -25.39 4.12 9.91
CA PRO A 632 -24.12 3.52 10.33
C PRO A 632 -23.51 2.44 9.42
N GLN A 633 -24.06 2.14 8.24
CA GLN A 633 -23.63 1.00 7.41
C GLN A 633 -22.50 1.28 6.42
N VAL A 634 -21.63 2.25 6.72
CA VAL A 634 -20.55 2.66 5.81
C VAL A 634 -19.21 2.06 6.24
N MET A 635 -18.47 1.52 5.27
CA MET A 635 -17.11 1.00 5.50
C MET A 635 -16.13 2.11 5.92
N ASP A 636 -16.35 3.35 5.45
CA ASP A 636 -15.58 4.53 5.85
C ASP A 636 -16.52 5.69 6.23
N SER A 637 -16.52 6.07 7.50
CA SER A 637 -17.37 7.16 8.02
C SER A 637 -17.03 8.53 7.43
N ARG A 638 -15.80 8.70 6.90
CA ARG A 638 -15.37 9.93 6.23
C ARG A 638 -16.06 10.14 4.88
N MET A 639 -16.69 9.10 4.36
CA MET A 639 -17.42 9.14 3.09
C MET A 639 -18.90 9.43 3.26
N THR A 640 -19.36 9.71 4.49
CA THR A 640 -20.76 10.06 4.77
C THR A 640 -21.08 11.51 4.43
N LEU A 641 -22.36 11.80 4.18
CA LEU A 641 -22.84 13.16 3.98
C LEU A 641 -22.60 14.04 5.21
N GLN A 642 -22.82 13.49 6.41
CA GLN A 642 -22.62 14.21 7.67
C GLN A 642 -21.15 14.60 7.87
N PHE A 643 -20.22 13.68 7.62
CA PHE A 643 -18.80 13.98 7.67
C PHE A 643 -18.43 15.03 6.64
N ALA A 644 -18.82 14.84 5.37
CA ALA A 644 -18.46 15.75 4.29
C ALA A 644 -18.92 17.18 4.54
N THR A 645 -20.14 17.36 5.05
CA THR A 645 -20.72 18.66 5.40
C THR A 645 -19.92 19.34 6.52
N ASN A 646 -19.60 18.60 7.59
CA ASN A 646 -18.81 19.12 8.71
C ASN A 646 -17.35 19.42 8.31
N PHE A 647 -16.76 18.54 7.50
CA PHE A 647 -15.38 18.65 7.03
C PHE A 647 -15.20 19.86 6.10
N ALA A 648 -16.10 20.07 5.14
CA ALA A 648 -16.05 21.22 4.24
C ALA A 648 -16.11 22.55 4.99
N LYS A 649 -16.92 22.64 6.07
CA LYS A 649 -16.95 23.80 6.97
C LYS A 649 -15.63 23.97 7.72
N MET A 650 -15.17 22.92 8.40
CA MET A 650 -13.96 22.92 9.23
C MET A 650 -12.73 23.32 8.43
N GLU A 651 -12.53 22.68 7.28
CA GLU A 651 -11.39 22.90 6.40
C GLU A 651 -11.58 24.07 5.44
N LYS A 652 -12.69 24.80 5.53
CA LYS A 652 -13.04 25.94 4.66
C LYS A 652 -12.90 25.59 3.17
N LEU A 653 -13.35 24.40 2.80
CA LEU A 653 -13.54 24.02 1.40
C LEU A 653 -14.71 24.81 0.81
N GLN A 654 -14.74 24.92 -0.52
CA GLN A 654 -15.77 25.71 -1.19
C GLN A 654 -17.09 24.95 -1.35
N GLY A 655 -17.10 23.64 -1.08
CA GLY A 655 -18.29 22.81 -1.15
C GLY A 655 -18.01 21.32 -1.12
N ILE A 656 -19.05 20.54 -1.42
CA ILE A 656 -18.99 19.10 -1.58
C ILE A 656 -19.65 18.67 -2.90
N VAL A 657 -19.25 17.51 -3.41
CA VAL A 657 -19.88 16.82 -4.53
C VAL A 657 -20.32 15.45 -4.05
N SER A 658 -21.63 15.24 -3.91
CA SER A 658 -22.19 14.03 -3.27
C SER A 658 -22.89 13.13 -4.27
N ASN A 659 -22.99 11.83 -3.98
CA ASN A 659 -23.89 10.98 -4.77
C ASN A 659 -25.33 11.53 -4.71
N SER A 660 -26.02 11.47 -5.84
CA SER A 660 -27.37 12.01 -6.03
C SER A 660 -28.46 11.26 -5.28
N ASN A 661 -28.27 9.98 -4.95
CA ASN A 661 -29.32 9.12 -4.40
C ASN A 661 -29.99 9.73 -3.15
N ALA A 662 -29.20 10.20 -2.19
CA ALA A 662 -29.72 10.79 -0.95
C ALA A 662 -30.63 12.01 -1.19
N PHE A 663 -30.35 12.81 -2.22
CA PHE A 663 -31.11 14.03 -2.54
C PHE A 663 -32.26 13.79 -3.52
N VAL A 664 -32.30 12.62 -4.16
CA VAL A 664 -33.47 12.20 -4.95
C VAL A 664 -34.47 11.49 -4.04
N GLU A 665 -33.98 10.63 -3.14
CA GLU A 665 -34.80 9.95 -2.13
C GLU A 665 -35.37 10.93 -1.09
N THR A 666 -34.63 11.98 -0.73
CA THR A 666 -35.08 13.01 0.22
C THR A 666 -34.66 14.41 -0.26
N PRO A 667 -35.41 15.02 -1.20
CA PRO A 667 -35.05 16.32 -1.79
C PRO A 667 -34.91 17.46 -0.79
N GLU A 668 -35.67 17.44 0.31
CA GLU A 668 -35.64 18.44 1.38
C GLU A 668 -34.29 18.45 2.13
N LEU A 669 -33.47 17.41 1.97
CA LEU A 669 -32.14 17.33 2.56
C LEU A 669 -31.17 18.34 1.92
N ALA A 670 -31.29 18.61 0.62
CA ALA A 670 -30.36 19.50 -0.08
C ALA A 670 -30.40 20.96 0.44
N PRO A 671 -31.58 21.59 0.64
CA PRO A 671 -31.67 22.90 1.28
C PRO A 671 -31.11 22.92 2.71
N LEU A 672 -31.31 21.84 3.49
CA LEU A 672 -30.81 21.73 4.85
C LEU A 672 -29.28 21.67 4.89
N VAL A 673 -28.69 20.79 4.08
CA VAL A 673 -27.22 20.67 3.93
C VAL A 673 -26.63 21.99 3.46
N LYS A 674 -27.24 22.64 2.46
CA LYS A 674 -26.76 23.91 1.94
C LYS A 674 -26.85 25.03 2.98
N LYS A 675 -27.94 25.09 3.75
CA LYS A 675 -28.13 26.07 4.83
C LYS A 675 -27.11 25.88 5.94
N ASP A 676 -26.84 24.63 6.33
CA ASP A 676 -25.86 24.30 7.37
C ASP A 676 -24.42 24.58 6.89
N MET A 677 -24.08 24.13 5.68
CA MET A 677 -22.74 24.28 5.12
C MET A 677 -22.42 25.72 4.71
N GLN A 678 -23.41 26.45 4.18
CA GLN A 678 -23.25 27.75 3.51
C GLN A 678 -22.16 27.72 2.42
N ARG A 679 -22.12 26.64 1.66
CA ARG A 679 -21.14 26.36 0.60
C ARG A 679 -21.84 25.68 -0.58
N VAL A 680 -21.07 25.41 -1.63
CA VAL A 680 -21.56 24.78 -2.86
C VAL A 680 -21.94 23.33 -2.60
N LEU A 681 -23.12 22.92 -3.06
CA LEU A 681 -23.55 21.52 -3.08
C LEU A 681 -23.75 21.07 -4.52
N MET A 682 -22.91 20.16 -4.99
CA MET A 682 -23.09 19.51 -6.30
C MET A 682 -23.40 18.02 -6.12
N THR A 683 -23.95 17.40 -7.17
CA THR A 683 -24.19 15.95 -7.16
C THR A 683 -23.56 15.23 -8.34
N TRP A 684 -23.26 13.95 -8.15
CA TRP A 684 -22.86 12.98 -9.18
C TRP A 684 -23.66 11.69 -9.04
N GLY A 685 -23.65 10.82 -10.05
CA GLY A 685 -24.26 9.48 -9.98
C GLY A 685 -25.42 9.28 -10.95
N ASP A 686 -25.93 8.05 -10.97
CA ASP A 686 -26.82 7.56 -12.03
C ASP A 686 -28.12 8.38 -12.18
N GLN A 687 -28.65 8.95 -11.08
CA GLN A 687 -29.86 9.77 -11.13
C GLN A 687 -29.66 11.07 -11.93
N ASN A 688 -28.42 11.54 -12.08
CA ASN A 688 -28.11 12.72 -12.88
C ASN A 688 -28.21 12.48 -14.39
N THR A 689 -28.53 11.25 -14.82
CA THR A 689 -28.78 10.91 -16.23
C THR A 689 -30.22 11.27 -16.65
N ASN A 690 -31.16 11.23 -15.69
CA ASN A 690 -32.58 11.49 -15.91
C ASN A 690 -32.89 12.99 -15.75
N HIS A 691 -33.55 13.57 -16.75
CA HIS A 691 -33.91 15.00 -16.76
C HIS A 691 -34.80 15.40 -15.58
N GLU A 692 -35.84 14.64 -15.26
CA GLU A 692 -36.77 14.95 -14.18
C GLU A 692 -36.05 14.95 -12.82
N MET A 693 -35.17 13.98 -12.59
CA MET A 693 -34.38 13.86 -11.36
C MET A 693 -33.34 14.98 -11.25
N VAL A 694 -32.74 15.40 -12.37
CA VAL A 694 -31.89 16.59 -12.42
C VAL A 694 -32.69 17.84 -12.06
N GLN A 695 -33.86 18.04 -12.66
CA GLN A 695 -34.69 19.20 -12.34
C GLN A 695 -35.20 19.18 -10.90
N LEU A 696 -35.51 18.00 -10.36
CA LEU A 696 -35.87 17.84 -8.95
C LEU A 696 -34.76 18.36 -8.04
N GLN A 697 -33.52 17.92 -8.25
CA GLN A 697 -32.35 18.37 -7.49
C GLN A 697 -32.09 19.87 -7.66
N LYS A 698 -32.14 20.39 -8.90
CA LYS A 698 -31.96 21.83 -9.20
C LYS A 698 -32.97 22.72 -8.47
N ARG A 699 -34.24 22.29 -8.39
CA ARG A 699 -35.29 23.00 -7.63
C ARG A 699 -35.06 22.97 -6.12
N HIS A 700 -34.38 21.95 -5.60
CA HIS A 700 -34.07 21.78 -4.18
C HIS A 700 -32.65 22.27 -3.83
N ALA A 701 -32.22 23.36 -4.46
CA ALA A 701 -31.02 24.12 -4.13
C ALA A 701 -29.65 23.47 -4.45
N VAL A 702 -29.60 22.34 -5.15
CA VAL A 702 -28.34 21.80 -5.69
C VAL A 702 -27.73 22.79 -6.70
N ASP A 703 -26.47 23.16 -6.53
CA ASP A 703 -25.74 24.17 -7.31
C ASP A 703 -25.14 23.63 -8.62
N GLY A 704 -25.07 22.32 -8.79
CA GLY A 704 -24.57 21.71 -10.01
C GLY A 704 -24.77 20.20 -10.06
N VAL A 705 -24.94 19.67 -11.27
CA VAL A 705 -25.08 18.23 -11.52
C VAL A 705 -24.00 17.76 -12.49
N ILE A 706 -23.27 16.72 -12.11
CA ILE A 706 -22.33 16.00 -12.97
C ILE A 706 -23.10 14.85 -13.62
N SER A 707 -23.15 14.84 -14.95
CA SER A 707 -24.04 13.96 -15.71
C SER A 707 -23.33 13.28 -16.89
N ASP A 708 -23.65 12.00 -17.07
CA ASP A 708 -23.31 11.22 -18.26
C ASP A 708 -24.17 11.54 -19.49
N ASN A 709 -25.19 12.39 -19.35
CA ASN A 709 -26.19 12.66 -20.38
C ASN A 709 -26.38 14.15 -20.67
N VAL A 710 -25.30 14.93 -20.51
CA VAL A 710 -25.33 16.41 -20.54
C VAL A 710 -26.02 17.01 -21.77
N ILE A 711 -25.84 16.43 -22.96
CA ILE A 711 -26.46 16.95 -24.19
C ILE A 711 -27.98 16.81 -24.17
N ASP A 712 -28.49 15.65 -23.75
CA ASP A 712 -29.93 15.40 -23.80
C ASP A 712 -30.63 16.25 -22.75
N LEU A 713 -30.01 16.43 -21.58
CA LEU A 713 -30.46 17.36 -20.55
C LEU A 713 -30.59 18.79 -21.10
N ILE A 714 -29.54 19.29 -21.74
CA ILE A 714 -29.53 20.66 -22.30
C ILE A 714 -30.56 20.80 -23.44
N ASN A 715 -30.69 19.80 -24.30
CA ASN A 715 -31.65 19.83 -25.39
C ASN A 715 -33.10 19.81 -24.88
N GLN A 716 -33.36 19.04 -23.82
CA GLN A 716 -34.67 19.01 -23.18
C GLN A 716 -34.98 20.33 -22.47
N ASP A 717 -34.01 20.93 -21.77
CA ASP A 717 -34.13 22.27 -21.18
C ASP A 717 -34.46 23.32 -22.26
N LYS A 718 -33.76 23.30 -23.40
CA LYS A 718 -34.04 24.20 -24.53
C LYS A 718 -35.45 24.00 -25.09
N LYS A 719 -35.92 22.76 -25.25
CA LYS A 719 -37.28 22.46 -25.74
C LYS A 719 -38.34 22.99 -24.77
N LEU A 720 -38.19 22.74 -23.48
CA LEU A 720 -39.13 23.21 -22.46
C LEU A 720 -39.14 24.74 -22.37
N GLN A 721 -37.99 25.41 -22.50
CA GLN A 721 -37.91 26.87 -22.57
C GLN A 721 -38.59 27.46 -23.80
N ILE A 722 -38.55 26.76 -24.94
CA ILE A 722 -39.28 27.17 -26.16
C ILE A 722 -40.78 26.99 -25.97
N GLN A 723 -41.22 25.91 -25.29
CA GLN A 723 -42.64 25.65 -25.05
C GLN A 723 -43.27 26.57 -23.98
N ALA A 724 -42.46 27.10 -23.06
CA ALA A 724 -42.90 28.02 -22.01
C ALA A 724 -42.94 29.50 -22.46
N LYS A 725 -42.40 29.82 -23.63
CA LYS A 725 -42.47 31.13 -24.29
C LYS A 725 -43.59 31.13 -25.32
#